data_AF-A0A2S9BQZ1-F1
#
_entry.id   AF-A0A2S9BQZ1-F1
#
_cell.length_a   1.000
_cell.length_b   1.000
_cell.length_c   1.000
_cell.angle_alpha   90.00
_cell.angle_beta   90.00
_cell.angle_gamma   90.00
#
_symmetry.space_group_name_H-M   'P 1'
#
loop_
_entity.id
_entity.type
_entity.pdbx_description
1 polymer ?
#
loop_
_entity_poly.entity_id
_entity_poly.type
_entity_poly.pdbx_seq_one_letter_code
_entity_poly.pdbx_strand_id
1 'polypeptide(L)'
;MKRRTFLGVMAAPMLIALVDGTSRPASAFAGTGAASAHPLTTTAGRSTFRVGTHRGAPCLFVDDAPRFPMYLFEQEVSVADGQTFSDAGVEFYSFIEKDSYLDLGWKGASWQDFSVIDRVMQTFEDHVPTGYAMPRVHLWAPDWWLDAHPDDLVDYAIDPGTADIPRDASFASATWRTEAGAKLRTMVRHILDGPQGDRTMGITLAGGLYGEWLCYNAEYLPDTSEAMRTAWIGHLKTKYANSVAQLRAAWGDPAVTFHTVVIPGTGERRETANGLFRDPAASRRVLDYYESHHRVVVEAIDHFASIVKDESDGTLLTSVLYGYTPDQGYMPQEQHHRAVAALHRLDSVDLVTSPHSYYRRAPGDDGAYRTYTESLALHGKLFIDEADDRTHLATSPILFIYATTMAESLGIIRRAFGQAVTHATGMWYMDHSSGLWYADPAFGAEFAKLKHWGDYSMNVSRARSSEVAVISVPTAELVLGGETDTTAKLYEGPSLGSRQGIGELSRAGAPFDRFTIDDLVDGLVPTHYKVYVFPDAFRLNAAQRVAITALKSGGRTLVWGWAPGYAGDSGLSKADVEALTGFSLTQVNAPTSSPPDPSTPLDSEDFESGSFAGTGYSAGAGGAAGTIIATAGEVIGGTRSVKGSAPASTDWHEYLYTKAASIPLEANATYRVKFRGRTITAPGAGAYFYFVARTGTGGVPQDVGSNQWSDAPGSVYTKEFEFTLKNYSDYYLIWGIHDGGAITVDDITITKVKNAGLPPMSYHLDSAAFPGVTETFGGEIALEPLFLPSGSGFTTLARSTESTPRPVIARKTLTGWTSVLASTPPIPSPVLRKLYSDAGVHVYTGGDDNLEANAAWISLHAKTAGTKTVTLPTPGPLYDTGSETLLGLSTSTATFTMAKGDTVLLTRSNPLVTGGVVFGFETGSFATSHFTGGFGGSYGTITSTPSQVVSGSHSAYGAAPATTDWYEFLYSNPATIALSPDTSYTVEFVTKTGTLPGSGGHFYFLARSQAAGAPSDRGVTSWTDPVATVHKRSVTFTTGNHTDYRLIWGLHNGGALSVDDILISRND
;
A
#
# COMPACT_ATOMS: atom_id res chain seq x y z
N MET A 1 1.10 -33.36 -2.89
CA MET A 1 -0.33 -33.05 -3.16
C MET A 1 -1.04 -32.35 -1.99
N LYS A 2 -0.32 -31.66 -1.07
CA LYS A 2 -0.90 -30.99 0.11
C LYS A 2 -0.59 -29.48 0.21
N ARG A 3 -0.24 -28.82 -0.91
CA ARG A 3 -0.08 -27.35 -1.01
C ARG A 3 -1.27 -26.63 -1.69
N ARG A 4 -2.35 -27.34 -2.04
CA ARG A 4 -3.43 -26.87 -2.96
C ARG A 4 -4.74 -26.37 -2.30
N THR A 5 -4.77 -26.13 -0.98
CA THR A 5 -6.05 -25.90 -0.27
C THR A 5 -6.05 -24.72 0.71
N PHE A 6 -5.10 -23.79 0.58
CA PHE A 6 -4.89 -22.69 1.55
C PHE A 6 -5.67 -21.38 1.26
N LEU A 7 -6.76 -21.45 0.48
CA LEU A 7 -7.65 -20.30 0.24
C LEU A 7 -8.87 -20.25 1.20
N GLY A 8 -8.91 -21.09 2.23
CA GLY A 8 -10.00 -21.11 3.21
C GLY A 8 -9.55 -21.55 4.60
N VAL A 9 -10.16 -20.91 5.62
CA VAL A 9 -10.00 -21.15 7.07
C VAL A 9 -8.66 -20.69 7.68
N MET A 10 -8.74 -19.67 8.54
CA MET A 10 -7.75 -19.48 9.62
C MET A 10 -8.01 -20.53 10.72
N ALA A 11 -7.01 -21.35 11.09
CA ALA A 11 -6.76 -21.87 12.46
C ALA A 11 -5.62 -22.91 12.54
N ALA A 12 -4.42 -22.48 12.98
CA ALA A 12 -3.78 -22.82 14.28
C ALA A 12 -3.48 -24.33 14.70
N PRO A 13 -2.39 -24.65 15.46
CA PRO A 13 -0.94 -24.69 15.02
C PRO A 13 0.07 -25.71 15.75
N MET A 14 1.27 -26.14 15.19
CA MET A 14 2.54 -26.78 15.80
C MET A 14 3.52 -27.46 14.74
N LEU A 15 4.75 -28.05 14.88
CA LEU A 15 5.91 -28.22 15.84
C LEU A 15 7.25 -28.50 15.03
N ILE A 16 8.26 -29.32 15.49
CA ILE A 16 9.66 -29.47 14.95
C ILE A 16 10.60 -30.57 15.56
N ALA A 17 11.78 -30.81 14.91
CA ALA A 17 13.17 -31.13 15.40
C ALA A 17 14.20 -31.14 14.20
N LEU A 18 15.56 -31.29 14.24
CA LEU A 18 16.78 -30.76 14.96
C LEU A 18 17.97 -31.80 14.77
N VAL A 19 19.30 -31.62 14.58
CA VAL A 19 20.40 -30.57 14.45
C VAL A 19 21.51 -31.17 13.48
N ASP A 20 22.78 -30.80 13.16
CA ASP A 20 23.89 -29.78 13.33
C ASP A 20 25.00 -30.14 12.27
N GLY A 21 25.97 -29.35 11.74
CA GLY A 21 26.31 -27.90 11.72
C GLY A 21 27.79 -27.59 11.28
N THR A 22 28.14 -26.30 11.07
CA THR A 22 29.52 -25.67 10.91
C THR A 22 30.33 -25.79 9.57
N SER A 23 31.23 -24.87 9.14
CA SER A 23 31.40 -23.38 9.28
C SER A 23 32.59 -22.79 8.43
N ARG A 24 32.52 -21.52 7.93
CA ARG A 24 33.58 -20.45 7.92
C ARG A 24 33.23 -19.15 7.10
N PRO A 25 33.89 -17.98 7.29
CA PRO A 25 33.33 -16.64 6.93
C PRO A 25 34.17 -15.72 5.99
N ALA A 26 33.63 -14.53 5.65
CA ALA A 26 34.21 -13.46 4.79
C ALA A 26 34.28 -12.05 5.48
N SER A 27 34.62 -10.96 4.76
CA SER A 27 35.05 -9.66 5.36
C SER A 27 34.66 -8.34 4.64
N ALA A 28 34.03 -7.42 5.40
CA ALA A 28 34.08 -5.94 5.40
C ALA A 28 33.89 -5.07 4.11
N PHE A 29 33.08 -4.00 4.25
CA PHE A 29 32.80 -2.92 3.28
C PHE A 29 33.55 -1.60 3.60
N ALA A 30 33.76 -0.74 2.58
CA ALA A 30 33.67 0.73 2.67
C ALA A 30 33.69 1.38 1.26
N GLY A 31 32.85 2.39 0.99
CA GLY A 31 32.86 3.16 -0.27
C GLY A 31 31.81 4.29 -0.28
N THR A 32 32.04 5.36 -1.05
CA THR A 32 31.15 6.54 -1.08
C THR A 32 31.01 7.18 -2.47
N GLY A 33 29.77 7.23 -2.98
CA GLY A 33 29.29 8.29 -3.88
C GLY A 33 29.51 8.13 -5.40
N ALA A 34 28.73 8.96 -6.12
CA ALA A 34 28.57 9.04 -7.58
C ALA A 34 27.81 7.88 -8.25
N ALA A 35 26.75 8.22 -8.99
CA ALA A 35 25.99 7.26 -9.79
C ALA A 35 26.83 6.74 -10.96
N SER A 36 27.07 5.44 -11.01
CA SER A 36 27.87 4.79 -12.05
C SER A 36 27.03 4.49 -13.29
N ALA A 37 27.15 5.34 -14.31
CA ALA A 37 26.72 5.00 -15.66
C ALA A 37 27.66 3.91 -16.24
N HIS A 38 27.34 2.64 -15.99
CA HIS A 38 28.06 1.50 -16.55
C HIS A 38 27.81 1.43 -18.08
N PRO A 39 28.86 1.41 -18.93
CA PRO A 39 28.67 1.27 -20.37
C PRO A 39 28.27 -0.17 -20.70
N LEU A 40 27.00 -0.38 -21.05
CA LEU A 40 26.50 -1.68 -21.54
C LEU A 40 27.13 -2.02 -22.89
N THR A 41 28.00 -3.01 -22.93
CA THR A 41 28.43 -3.67 -24.17
C THR A 41 27.37 -4.69 -24.57
N THR A 42 26.39 -4.28 -25.36
CA THR A 42 25.25 -5.11 -25.75
C THR A 42 25.64 -6.30 -26.64
N THR A 43 25.12 -7.48 -26.32
CA THR A 43 24.86 -8.53 -27.31
C THR A 43 23.83 -7.97 -28.30
N ALA A 44 24.18 -8.00 -29.60
CA ALA A 44 23.41 -7.29 -30.62
C ALA A 44 22.07 -7.99 -30.95
N GLY A 45 20.98 -7.54 -30.33
CA GLY A 45 19.61 -7.99 -30.61
C GLY A 45 18.60 -7.59 -29.54
N ARG A 46 19.00 -7.65 -28.26
CA ARG A 46 18.12 -7.50 -27.10
C ARG A 46 17.79 -6.05 -26.75
N SER A 47 16.53 -5.77 -26.43
CA SER A 47 16.10 -4.49 -25.88
C SER A 47 16.69 -4.24 -24.48
N THR A 48 16.90 -2.96 -24.18
CA THR A 48 17.51 -2.48 -22.94
C THR A 48 16.47 -1.84 -22.03
N PHE A 49 16.49 -2.22 -20.75
CA PHE A 49 15.52 -1.78 -19.75
C PHE A 49 16.23 -1.08 -18.59
N ARG A 50 15.74 0.09 -18.19
CA ARG A 50 16.26 0.82 -17.02
C ARG A 50 15.19 1.71 -16.38
N VAL A 51 15.31 1.94 -15.08
CA VAL A 51 14.63 3.07 -14.42
C VAL A 51 15.50 4.32 -14.55
N GLY A 52 14.88 5.51 -14.62
CA GLY A 52 15.59 6.78 -14.57
C GLY A 52 14.63 7.97 -14.48
N THR A 53 15.14 9.19 -14.37
CA THR A 53 14.28 10.39 -14.31
C THR A 53 13.81 10.83 -15.71
N HIS A 54 12.49 11.01 -15.89
CA HIS A 54 11.89 11.64 -17.08
C HIS A 54 10.88 12.71 -16.69
N ARG A 55 11.00 13.90 -17.30
CA ARG A 55 10.19 15.11 -17.05
C ARG A 55 9.88 15.40 -15.56
N GLY A 56 10.86 15.13 -14.69
CA GLY A 56 10.83 15.48 -13.27
C GLY A 56 10.45 14.36 -12.28
N ALA A 57 10.31 13.10 -12.72
CA ALA A 57 10.00 11.97 -11.85
C ALA A 57 10.56 10.63 -12.38
N PRO A 58 10.63 9.54 -11.58
CA PRO A 58 11.05 8.21 -12.05
C PRO A 58 10.22 7.71 -13.23
N CYS A 59 10.82 6.92 -14.10
CA CYS A 59 10.24 6.46 -15.37
C CYS A 59 10.91 5.16 -15.81
N LEU A 60 10.14 4.27 -16.43
CA LEU A 60 10.65 3.10 -17.14
C LEU A 60 11.11 3.53 -18.54
N PHE A 61 12.28 3.08 -18.95
CA PHE A 61 12.79 3.25 -20.31
C PHE A 61 12.94 1.90 -20.99
N VAL A 62 12.60 1.85 -22.27
CA VAL A 62 12.87 0.76 -23.20
C VAL A 62 13.65 1.34 -24.37
N ASP A 63 14.89 0.89 -24.57
CA ASP A 63 15.82 1.39 -25.60
C ASP A 63 15.96 2.91 -25.60
N ASP A 64 16.26 3.44 -24.40
CA ASP A 64 16.37 4.86 -24.03
C ASP A 64 15.14 5.75 -24.31
N ALA A 65 14.05 5.19 -24.85
CA ALA A 65 12.77 5.87 -24.97
C ALA A 65 11.91 5.64 -23.70
N PRO A 66 11.32 6.70 -23.11
CA PRO A 66 10.46 6.57 -21.93
C PRO A 66 9.18 5.80 -22.27
N ARG A 67 8.60 5.13 -21.27
CA ARG A 67 7.32 4.40 -21.35
C ARG A 67 6.48 4.62 -20.11
N PHE A 68 5.15 4.60 -20.29
CA PHE A 68 4.22 4.52 -19.17
C PHE A 68 4.17 3.10 -18.62
N PRO A 69 4.52 2.86 -17.33
CA PRO A 69 4.65 1.52 -16.76
C PRO A 69 3.28 0.93 -16.36
N MET A 70 2.43 0.66 -17.36
CA MET A 70 1.16 -0.08 -17.26
C MET A 70 1.38 -1.52 -17.69
N TYR A 71 0.93 -2.48 -16.87
CA TYR A 71 1.08 -3.92 -17.13
C TYR A 71 -0.27 -4.64 -16.96
N LEU A 72 -0.36 -5.84 -17.55
CA LEU A 72 -1.30 -6.90 -17.15
C LEU A 72 -0.61 -7.87 -16.16
N PHE A 73 -1.34 -8.36 -15.16
CA PHE A 73 -0.97 -9.54 -14.36
C PHE A 73 -2.06 -10.61 -14.35
N GLU A 74 -1.67 -11.86 -14.61
CA GLU A 74 -2.56 -13.05 -14.58
C GLU A 74 -1.84 -14.31 -14.04
N GLN A 75 -2.60 -15.35 -13.73
CA GLN A 75 -2.11 -16.69 -13.41
C GLN A 75 -1.99 -17.52 -14.71
N GLU A 76 -0.87 -17.32 -15.41
CA GLU A 76 -0.67 -17.46 -16.85
C GLU A 76 -1.59 -16.53 -17.67
N VAL A 77 -0.99 -15.72 -18.55
CA VAL A 77 -1.71 -14.74 -19.38
C VAL A 77 -2.76 -15.44 -20.23
N SER A 78 -4.00 -14.96 -20.20
CA SER A 78 -5.10 -15.53 -20.98
C SER A 78 -5.09 -15.01 -22.41
N VAL A 79 -5.64 -15.78 -23.36
CA VAL A 79 -5.77 -15.35 -24.76
C VAL A 79 -6.64 -14.08 -24.88
N ALA A 80 -7.67 -13.97 -24.04
CA ALA A 80 -8.63 -12.87 -24.09
C ALA A 80 -8.03 -11.56 -23.58
N ASP A 81 -7.43 -11.58 -22.38
CA ASP A 81 -6.88 -10.36 -21.78
C ASP A 81 -5.52 -10.02 -22.40
N GLY A 82 -4.71 -11.02 -22.77
CA GLY A 82 -3.48 -10.84 -23.55
C GLY A 82 -3.73 -10.08 -24.87
N GLN A 83 -4.72 -10.51 -25.66
CA GLN A 83 -5.16 -9.81 -26.87
C GLN A 83 -5.73 -8.42 -26.54
N THR A 84 -6.62 -8.31 -25.55
CA THR A 84 -7.27 -7.04 -25.17
C THR A 84 -6.27 -5.97 -24.75
N PHE A 85 -5.24 -6.34 -23.96
CA PHE A 85 -4.18 -5.44 -23.53
C PHE A 85 -3.19 -5.15 -24.68
N SER A 86 -2.93 -6.10 -25.58
CA SER A 86 -2.11 -5.87 -26.77
C SER A 86 -2.79 -4.90 -27.75
N ASP A 87 -4.11 -5.01 -27.96
CA ASP A 87 -4.90 -4.08 -28.78
C ASP A 87 -5.01 -2.68 -28.12
N ALA A 88 -4.98 -2.63 -26.78
CA ALA A 88 -4.82 -1.38 -26.03
C ALA A 88 -3.41 -0.78 -26.10
N GLY A 89 -2.44 -1.45 -26.73
CA GLY A 89 -1.06 -0.98 -26.87
C GLY A 89 -0.23 -1.11 -25.60
N VAL A 90 -0.56 -2.04 -24.70
CA VAL A 90 0.22 -2.34 -23.49
C VAL A 90 1.43 -3.21 -23.84
N GLU A 91 2.62 -2.77 -23.41
CA GLU A 91 3.89 -3.42 -23.75
C GLU A 91 4.41 -4.39 -22.67
N PHE A 92 3.82 -4.43 -21.47
CA PHE A 92 4.42 -5.08 -20.30
C PHE A 92 3.49 -6.08 -19.61
N TYR A 93 4.04 -7.24 -19.24
CA TYR A 93 3.25 -8.37 -18.70
C TYR A 93 4.02 -9.05 -17.56
N SER A 94 3.35 -9.22 -16.42
CA SER A 94 3.87 -9.89 -15.21
C SER A 94 3.01 -11.12 -14.93
N PHE A 95 3.58 -12.25 -14.52
CA PHE A 95 2.80 -13.49 -14.38
C PHE A 95 3.43 -14.54 -13.47
N ILE A 96 2.59 -15.48 -13.03
CA ILE A 96 2.94 -16.72 -12.32
C ILE A 96 2.36 -17.93 -13.06
N GLU A 97 2.76 -19.14 -12.64
CA GLU A 97 2.13 -20.40 -13.04
C GLU A 97 0.69 -20.50 -12.49
N LYS A 98 -0.23 -21.12 -13.26
CA LYS A 98 -1.68 -21.11 -12.98
C LYS A 98 -2.12 -21.84 -11.71
N ASP A 99 -1.49 -22.97 -11.40
CA ASP A 99 -2.04 -24.02 -10.52
C ASP A 99 -1.21 -24.23 -9.23
N SER A 100 -0.02 -23.62 -9.14
CA SER A 100 1.01 -23.92 -8.13
C SER A 100 2.13 -22.90 -7.92
N TYR A 101 2.07 -21.71 -8.57
CA TYR A 101 3.14 -20.69 -8.62
C TYR A 101 4.42 -21.12 -9.36
N LEU A 102 5.21 -20.13 -9.76
CA LEU A 102 6.43 -20.31 -10.55
C LEU A 102 7.65 -20.43 -9.63
N ASP A 103 8.13 -21.65 -9.36
CA ASP A 103 9.28 -21.93 -8.48
C ASP A 103 10.63 -22.04 -9.23
N LEU A 104 11.73 -22.12 -8.48
CA LEU A 104 13.12 -22.26 -8.99
C LEU A 104 13.40 -23.57 -9.78
N GLY A 105 12.41 -24.41 -10.02
CA GLY A 105 12.57 -25.75 -10.58
C GLY A 105 13.28 -26.72 -9.65
N TRP A 106 13.55 -26.38 -8.39
CA TRP A 106 14.52 -27.04 -7.52
C TRP A 106 14.03 -28.39 -6.96
N LYS A 107 14.10 -29.45 -7.77
CA LYS A 107 13.58 -30.78 -7.40
C LYS A 107 14.60 -31.70 -6.73
N GLY A 108 15.88 -31.30 -6.63
CA GLY A 108 16.91 -31.98 -5.83
C GLY A 108 18.21 -31.18 -5.69
N ALA A 109 19.10 -31.59 -4.78
CA ALA A 109 20.35 -30.87 -4.47
C ALA A 109 21.19 -30.49 -5.71
N SER A 110 21.30 -31.39 -6.70
CA SER A 110 21.98 -31.17 -7.98
C SER A 110 21.05 -31.17 -9.19
N TRP A 111 19.74 -30.96 -9.02
CA TRP A 111 18.74 -31.08 -10.08
C TRP A 111 17.72 -29.93 -10.08
N GLN A 112 17.55 -29.31 -11.25
CA GLN A 112 16.44 -28.41 -11.57
C GLN A 112 15.63 -28.96 -12.75
N ASP A 113 14.33 -28.69 -12.74
CA ASP A 113 13.38 -28.99 -13.81
C ASP A 113 12.75 -27.68 -14.29
N PHE A 114 13.03 -27.31 -15.53
CA PHE A 114 12.57 -26.05 -16.14
C PHE A 114 11.28 -26.20 -16.97
N SER A 115 10.70 -27.40 -17.06
CA SER A 115 9.49 -27.66 -17.87
C SER A 115 8.29 -26.76 -17.53
N VAL A 116 8.23 -26.26 -16.30
CA VAL A 116 7.21 -25.29 -15.86
C VAL A 116 7.48 -23.88 -16.37
N ILE A 117 8.71 -23.36 -16.24
CA ILE A 117 9.07 -22.01 -16.74
C ILE A 117 9.03 -21.99 -18.27
N ASP A 118 9.52 -23.05 -18.94
CA ASP A 118 9.49 -23.17 -20.40
C ASP A 118 8.05 -23.10 -20.93
N ARG A 119 7.12 -23.85 -20.32
CA ARG A 119 5.70 -23.79 -20.67
C ARG A 119 5.12 -22.41 -20.43
N VAL A 120 5.34 -21.80 -19.26
CA VAL A 120 4.73 -20.51 -18.89
C VAL A 120 5.24 -19.37 -19.79
N MET A 121 6.52 -19.38 -20.15
CA MET A 121 7.10 -18.43 -21.10
C MET A 121 6.58 -18.65 -22.53
N GLN A 122 6.33 -19.90 -22.94
CA GLN A 122 5.66 -20.19 -24.22
C GLN A 122 4.18 -19.76 -24.22
N THR A 123 3.42 -20.00 -23.13
CA THR A 123 2.05 -19.50 -22.97
C THR A 123 2.00 -17.97 -23.16
N PHE A 124 2.96 -17.25 -22.57
CA PHE A 124 3.10 -15.81 -22.77
C PHE A 124 3.40 -15.44 -24.23
N GLU A 125 4.37 -16.09 -24.88
CA GLU A 125 4.73 -15.80 -26.28
C GLU A 125 3.57 -16.08 -27.26
N ASP A 126 2.86 -17.19 -27.07
CA ASP A 126 1.74 -17.62 -27.91
C ASP A 126 0.51 -16.71 -27.77
N HIS A 127 0.29 -16.12 -26.59
CA HIS A 127 -0.87 -15.27 -26.30
C HIS A 127 -0.58 -13.76 -26.43
N VAL A 128 0.69 -13.35 -26.33
CA VAL A 128 1.15 -11.97 -26.47
C VAL A 128 2.23 -11.94 -27.56
N PRO A 129 1.89 -11.65 -28.82
CA PRO A 129 2.86 -11.64 -29.91
C PRO A 129 3.84 -10.46 -29.84
N THR A 130 3.45 -9.36 -29.18
CA THR A 130 4.25 -8.13 -29.03
C THR A 130 4.17 -7.62 -27.59
N GLY A 131 5.28 -7.64 -26.87
CA GLY A 131 5.36 -7.20 -25.47
C GLY A 131 6.48 -7.91 -24.70
N TYR A 132 6.73 -7.48 -23.47
CA TYR A 132 7.84 -7.92 -22.63
C TYR A 132 7.37 -8.65 -21.37
N ALA A 133 8.10 -9.71 -21.01
CA ALA A 133 7.83 -10.58 -19.87
C ALA A 133 8.60 -10.17 -18.61
N MET A 134 7.92 -10.17 -17.47
CA MET A 134 8.51 -10.03 -16.14
C MET A 134 7.98 -11.13 -15.19
N PRO A 135 8.42 -12.40 -15.34
CA PRO A 135 7.94 -13.51 -14.51
C PRO A 135 8.19 -13.29 -13.00
N ARG A 136 7.23 -13.71 -12.17
CA ARG A 136 7.32 -13.65 -10.70
C ARG A 136 7.78 -14.99 -10.12
N VAL A 137 9.10 -15.11 -9.94
CA VAL A 137 9.80 -16.33 -9.51
C VAL A 137 9.85 -16.42 -7.99
N HIS A 138 9.43 -17.57 -7.45
CA HIS A 138 9.34 -17.83 -6.02
C HIS A 138 10.57 -18.60 -5.52
N LEU A 139 11.18 -18.09 -4.45
CA LEU A 139 12.45 -18.54 -3.88
C LEU A 139 12.30 -19.55 -2.73
N TRP A 140 11.09 -20.06 -2.51
CA TRP A 140 10.76 -21.04 -1.48
C TRP A 140 11.62 -22.30 -1.55
N ALA A 141 11.94 -22.88 -0.39
CA ALA A 141 12.62 -24.17 -0.36
C ALA A 141 11.64 -25.33 -0.69
N PRO A 142 12.11 -26.37 -1.41
CA PRO A 142 11.32 -27.57 -1.66
C PRO A 142 11.22 -28.44 -0.39
N ASP A 143 10.16 -29.24 -0.27
CA ASP A 143 9.86 -30.05 0.92
C ASP A 143 11.09 -30.88 1.41
N TRP A 144 11.81 -31.54 0.50
CA TRP A 144 13.00 -32.35 0.82
C TRP A 144 14.18 -31.54 1.38
N TRP A 145 14.28 -30.24 1.07
CA TRP A 145 15.33 -29.38 1.59
C TRP A 145 14.99 -28.94 3.01
N LEU A 146 13.70 -28.63 3.26
CA LEU A 146 13.18 -28.31 4.58
C LEU A 146 13.38 -29.50 5.55
N ASP A 147 13.04 -30.72 5.10
CA ASP A 147 13.29 -31.98 5.82
C ASP A 147 14.78 -32.20 6.17
N ALA A 148 15.69 -31.67 5.36
CA ALA A 148 17.14 -31.89 5.48
C ALA A 148 17.88 -30.80 6.29
N HIS A 149 17.27 -29.64 6.52
CA HIS A 149 17.92 -28.48 7.16
C HIS A 149 17.09 -27.88 8.31
N PRO A 150 16.77 -28.66 9.36
CA PRO A 150 15.88 -28.22 10.44
C PRO A 150 16.37 -26.97 11.20
N ASP A 151 17.68 -26.74 11.27
CA ASP A 151 18.28 -25.59 11.97
C ASP A 151 18.20 -24.27 11.17
N ASP A 152 17.97 -24.36 9.86
CA ASP A 152 17.80 -23.25 8.94
C ASP A 152 16.31 -22.86 8.76
N LEU A 153 15.37 -23.59 9.36
CA LEU A 153 13.94 -23.29 9.33
C LEU A 153 13.56 -22.16 10.29
N VAL A 154 12.51 -21.41 9.96
CA VAL A 154 11.89 -20.45 10.89
C VAL A 154 11.35 -21.15 12.15
N ASP A 155 11.55 -20.52 13.31
CA ASP A 155 11.04 -20.98 14.61
C ASP A 155 10.36 -19.87 15.42
N TYR A 156 9.55 -20.25 16.41
CA TYR A 156 8.55 -19.38 17.04
C TYR A 156 8.75 -19.24 18.56
N ALA A 157 8.63 -18.01 19.09
CA ALA A 157 8.73 -17.77 20.53
C ALA A 157 7.45 -18.14 21.32
N ILE A 158 6.34 -18.43 20.63
CA ILE A 158 5.11 -19.00 21.19
C ILE A 158 4.99 -20.43 20.69
N ASP A 159 5.00 -21.40 21.61
CA ASP A 159 4.83 -22.82 21.28
C ASP A 159 3.35 -23.12 20.94
N PRO A 160 2.98 -23.66 19.77
CA PRO A 160 1.67 -23.26 19.24
C PRO A 160 0.43 -24.11 19.64
N GLY A 161 0.53 -25.43 19.85
CA GLY A 161 -0.67 -26.28 19.99
C GLY A 161 -0.49 -27.79 19.73
N THR A 162 -0.90 -28.28 18.54
CA THR A 162 -0.65 -29.64 17.98
C THR A 162 -0.77 -29.77 16.45
N ALA A 163 -1.18 -28.72 15.71
CA ALA A 163 -1.58 -28.84 14.30
C ALA A 163 -0.52 -28.34 13.29
N ASP A 164 0.12 -29.29 12.61
CA ASP A 164 0.97 -29.18 11.40
C ASP A 164 1.04 -27.79 10.71
N ILE A 165 1.92 -26.92 11.21
CA ILE A 165 2.22 -25.59 10.66
C ILE A 165 3.39 -25.69 9.68
N PRO A 166 3.26 -25.17 8.44
CA PRO A 166 4.38 -25.01 7.53
C PRO A 166 5.46 -24.10 8.12
N ARG A 167 6.70 -24.59 8.09
CA ARG A 167 7.93 -23.83 8.35
C ARG A 167 8.74 -23.83 7.07
N ASP A 168 9.00 -22.64 6.53
CA ASP A 168 9.94 -22.46 5.41
C ASP A 168 11.33 -22.09 5.95
N ALA A 169 12.30 -21.94 5.06
CA ALA A 169 13.62 -21.44 5.41
C ALA A 169 13.54 -20.06 6.09
N SER A 170 14.33 -19.87 7.15
CA SER A 170 14.55 -18.57 7.77
C SER A 170 15.20 -17.62 6.77
N PHE A 171 14.73 -16.38 6.68
CA PHE A 171 15.40 -15.32 5.91
C PHE A 171 16.84 -15.05 6.38
N ALA A 172 17.17 -15.42 7.63
CA ALA A 172 18.52 -15.34 8.16
C ALA A 172 19.44 -16.44 7.62
N SER A 173 18.90 -17.58 7.16
CA SER A 173 19.65 -18.74 6.69
C SER A 173 20.71 -18.36 5.67
N ALA A 174 21.96 -18.75 5.95
CA ALA A 174 23.04 -18.64 4.98
C ALA A 174 23.01 -19.80 3.98
N THR A 175 22.55 -20.98 4.42
CA THR A 175 22.43 -22.20 3.62
C THR A 175 21.41 -22.02 2.51
N TRP A 176 20.17 -21.65 2.85
CA TRP A 176 19.09 -21.40 1.88
C TRP A 176 19.49 -20.32 0.87
N ARG A 177 19.96 -19.15 1.33
CA ARG A 177 20.41 -18.06 0.44
C ARG A 177 21.45 -18.55 -0.55
N THR A 178 22.48 -19.26 -0.09
CA THR A 178 23.55 -19.78 -0.95
C THR A 178 23.05 -20.82 -1.97
N GLU A 179 22.25 -21.80 -1.53
CA GLU A 179 21.81 -22.90 -2.39
C GLU A 179 20.70 -22.51 -3.35
N ALA A 180 19.64 -21.83 -2.86
CA ALA A 180 18.59 -21.27 -3.70
C ALA A 180 19.16 -20.19 -4.63
N GLY A 181 20.16 -19.41 -4.18
CA GLY A 181 20.89 -18.45 -5.00
C GLY A 181 21.61 -19.11 -6.18
N ALA A 182 22.25 -20.26 -5.97
CA ALA A 182 22.83 -21.04 -7.07
C ALA A 182 21.77 -21.60 -8.05
N LYS A 183 20.54 -21.88 -7.58
CA LYS A 183 19.42 -22.30 -8.45
C LYS A 183 18.85 -21.13 -9.25
N LEU A 184 18.70 -19.96 -8.63
CA LEU A 184 18.33 -18.71 -9.29
C LEU A 184 19.36 -18.34 -10.36
N ARG A 185 20.65 -18.40 -10.04
CA ARG A 185 21.76 -18.15 -10.98
C ARG A 185 21.64 -18.99 -12.25
N THR A 186 21.33 -20.27 -12.09
CA THR A 186 21.11 -21.22 -13.20
C THR A 186 19.82 -20.90 -13.98
N MET A 187 18.74 -20.53 -13.28
CA MET A 187 17.44 -20.20 -13.89
C MET A 187 17.48 -18.88 -14.69
N VAL A 188 18.20 -17.87 -14.22
CA VAL A 188 18.35 -16.58 -14.94
C VAL A 188 19.04 -16.81 -16.29
N ARG A 189 20.14 -17.57 -16.33
CA ARG A 189 20.78 -17.94 -17.61
C ARG A 189 19.88 -18.81 -18.48
N HIS A 190 19.16 -19.78 -17.92
CA HIS A 190 18.19 -20.58 -18.69
C HIS A 190 17.10 -19.73 -19.37
N ILE A 191 16.61 -18.68 -18.71
CA ILE A 191 15.64 -17.73 -19.29
C ILE A 191 16.30 -16.84 -20.36
N LEU A 192 17.52 -16.34 -20.11
CA LEU A 192 18.22 -15.42 -21.02
C LEU A 192 18.80 -16.10 -22.27
N ASP A 193 19.28 -17.34 -22.14
CA ASP A 193 19.77 -18.17 -23.24
C ASP A 193 18.63 -18.89 -23.98
N GLY A 194 17.40 -18.80 -23.46
CA GLY A 194 16.18 -19.39 -24.02
C GLY A 194 15.47 -18.50 -25.07
N PRO A 195 14.44 -19.03 -25.78
CA PRO A 195 13.83 -18.34 -26.92
C PRO A 195 13.23 -16.97 -26.59
N GLN A 196 12.68 -16.81 -25.38
CA GLN A 196 12.05 -15.58 -24.91
C GLN A 196 13.02 -14.65 -24.15
N GLY A 197 14.34 -14.92 -24.15
CA GLY A 197 15.34 -14.11 -23.46
C GLY A 197 15.35 -12.65 -23.91
N ASP A 198 15.29 -12.40 -25.22
CA ASP A 198 15.20 -11.06 -25.81
C ASP A 198 13.93 -10.29 -25.43
N ARG A 199 12.86 -11.01 -25.07
CA ARG A 199 11.57 -10.46 -24.62
C ARG A 199 11.45 -10.33 -23.09
N THR A 200 12.43 -10.82 -22.33
CA THR A 200 12.39 -10.77 -20.86
C THR A 200 12.97 -9.45 -20.36
N MET A 201 12.14 -8.59 -19.75
CA MET A 201 12.56 -7.27 -19.25
C MET A 201 13.12 -7.30 -17.82
N GLY A 202 12.72 -8.29 -17.02
CA GLY A 202 13.09 -8.38 -15.62
C GLY A 202 12.55 -9.62 -14.93
N ILE A 203 12.79 -9.73 -13.64
CA ILE A 203 12.23 -10.79 -12.78
C ILE A 203 11.66 -10.16 -11.51
N THR A 204 10.43 -10.54 -11.15
CA THR A 204 9.89 -10.24 -9.82
C THR A 204 10.31 -11.35 -8.85
N LEU A 205 11.11 -11.01 -7.84
CA LEU A 205 11.63 -11.95 -6.86
C LEU A 205 10.67 -12.04 -5.66
N ALA A 206 10.03 -13.19 -5.52
CA ALA A 206 9.06 -13.49 -4.48
C ALA A 206 9.63 -14.46 -3.44
N GLY A 207 9.37 -14.21 -2.16
CA GLY A 207 9.78 -15.06 -1.04
C GLY A 207 8.84 -14.88 0.15
N GLY A 208 8.94 -15.74 1.17
CA GLY A 208 8.08 -15.65 2.35
C GLY A 208 6.60 -15.97 2.09
N LEU A 209 5.76 -15.64 3.06
CA LEU A 209 4.32 -15.87 2.98
C LEU A 209 3.72 -15.08 1.80
N TYR A 210 2.88 -15.77 0.99
CA TYR A 210 2.30 -15.28 -0.27
C TYR A 210 3.30 -14.77 -1.33
N GLY A 211 4.60 -14.98 -1.13
CA GLY A 211 5.64 -14.38 -1.97
C GLY A 211 5.84 -12.88 -1.74
N GLU A 212 5.33 -12.32 -0.64
CA GLU A 212 5.35 -10.89 -0.31
C GLU A 212 6.46 -10.51 0.70
N TRP A 213 7.49 -11.35 0.88
CA TRP A 213 8.58 -11.20 1.88
C TRP A 213 8.15 -11.06 3.35
N LEU A 214 6.87 -11.26 3.62
CA LEU A 214 6.26 -11.43 4.94
C LEU A 214 6.81 -12.70 5.60
N CYS A 215 7.07 -12.65 6.91
CA CYS A 215 7.48 -13.83 7.66
C CYS A 215 6.31 -14.82 7.82
N TYR A 216 6.61 -16.12 7.83
CA TYR A 216 5.61 -17.15 8.09
C TYR A 216 5.08 -17.08 9.53
N ASN A 217 3.76 -17.15 9.67
CA ASN A 217 3.03 -17.30 10.95
C ASN A 217 3.47 -16.30 12.04
N ALA A 218 3.47 -15.00 11.70
CA ALA A 218 3.95 -13.92 12.57
C ALA A 218 3.28 -13.89 13.95
N GLU A 219 2.06 -14.40 14.09
CA GLU A 219 1.31 -14.44 15.36
C GLU A 219 1.99 -15.27 16.46
N TYR A 220 2.89 -16.21 16.11
CA TYR A 220 3.68 -16.99 17.08
C TYR A 220 5.05 -16.35 17.40
N LEU A 221 5.28 -15.11 16.98
CA LEU A 221 6.49 -14.32 17.22
C LEU A 221 7.79 -15.01 16.69
N PRO A 222 7.91 -15.23 15.37
CA PRO A 222 9.16 -15.61 14.73
C PRO A 222 10.20 -14.48 14.80
N ASP A 223 11.46 -14.67 14.44
CA ASP A 223 12.15 -15.95 14.24
C ASP A 223 13.09 -16.24 15.42
N THR A 224 12.99 -17.44 16.02
CA THR A 224 13.85 -17.95 17.11
C THR A 224 14.93 -18.93 16.67
N SER A 225 15.03 -19.23 15.37
CA SER A 225 15.95 -20.22 14.78
C SER A 225 17.43 -20.00 15.09
N GLU A 226 18.25 -21.05 14.98
CA GLU A 226 19.71 -20.95 15.11
C GLU A 226 20.31 -20.14 13.96
N ALA A 227 19.72 -20.19 12.76
CA ALA A 227 20.03 -19.29 11.66
C ALA A 227 19.85 -17.81 12.06
N MET A 228 18.70 -17.44 12.63
CA MET A 228 18.43 -16.08 13.10
C MET A 228 19.34 -15.68 14.27
N ARG A 229 19.61 -16.60 15.20
CA ARG A 229 20.56 -16.36 16.30
C ARG A 229 21.97 -16.11 15.79
N THR A 230 22.42 -16.88 14.79
CA THR A 230 23.72 -16.71 14.15
C THR A 230 23.83 -15.38 13.39
N ALA A 231 22.82 -15.01 12.60
CA ALA A 231 22.78 -13.72 11.91
C ALA A 231 22.75 -12.54 12.90
N TRP A 232 22.00 -12.66 14.00
CA TRP A 232 21.95 -11.64 15.05
C TRP A 232 23.28 -11.51 15.80
N ILE A 233 23.99 -12.61 16.08
CA ILE A 233 25.36 -12.58 16.62
C ILE A 233 26.30 -11.85 15.64
N GLY A 234 26.11 -12.02 14.33
CA GLY A 234 26.77 -11.22 13.29
C GLY A 234 26.47 -9.72 13.42
N HIS A 235 25.18 -9.35 13.51
CA HIS A 235 24.75 -7.97 13.69
C HIS A 235 25.36 -7.31 14.93
N LEU A 236 25.29 -7.98 16.08
CA LEU A 236 25.80 -7.46 17.36
C LEU A 236 27.32 -7.23 17.32
N LYS A 237 28.07 -8.07 16.60
CA LYS A 237 29.50 -7.85 16.38
C LYS A 237 29.75 -6.60 15.52
N THR A 238 28.96 -6.34 14.50
CA THR A 238 29.06 -5.10 13.72
C THR A 238 28.66 -3.88 14.56
N LYS A 239 27.50 -3.93 15.24
CA LYS A 239 26.91 -2.82 16.00
C LYS A 239 27.78 -2.39 17.20
N TYR A 240 28.40 -3.35 17.90
CA TYR A 240 29.22 -3.12 19.08
C TYR A 240 30.72 -3.29 18.82
N ALA A 241 31.18 -3.07 17.58
CA ALA A 241 32.59 -3.11 17.17
C ALA A 241 33.37 -4.36 17.66
N ASN A 242 32.71 -5.51 17.64
CA ASN A 242 33.16 -6.82 18.15
C ASN A 242 33.61 -6.79 19.63
N SER A 243 33.12 -5.83 20.42
CA SER A 243 33.46 -5.62 21.82
C SER A 243 32.37 -6.13 22.76
N VAL A 244 32.67 -7.23 23.46
CA VAL A 244 31.80 -7.76 24.52
C VAL A 244 31.57 -6.73 25.63
N ALA A 245 32.54 -5.83 25.89
CA ALA A 245 32.38 -4.77 26.89
C ALA A 245 31.32 -3.74 26.48
N GLN A 246 31.20 -3.42 25.18
CA GLN A 246 30.15 -2.54 24.68
C GLN A 246 28.77 -3.22 24.69
N LEU A 247 28.70 -4.50 24.29
CA LEU A 247 27.46 -5.29 24.37
C LEU A 247 26.90 -5.34 25.80
N ARG A 248 27.76 -5.67 26.78
CA ARG A 248 27.39 -5.70 28.21
C ARG A 248 26.92 -4.35 28.73
N ALA A 249 27.60 -3.26 28.35
CA ALA A 249 27.23 -1.91 28.75
C ALA A 249 25.90 -1.46 28.11
N ALA A 250 25.61 -1.88 26.88
CA ALA A 250 24.38 -1.53 26.16
C ALA A 250 23.16 -2.35 26.60
N TRP A 251 23.35 -3.58 27.07
CA TRP A 251 22.27 -4.49 27.51
C TRP A 251 22.07 -4.51 29.04
N GLY A 252 22.97 -3.92 29.82
CA GLY A 252 22.95 -3.99 31.29
C GLY A 252 23.33 -5.37 31.88
N ASP A 253 23.51 -6.38 31.04
CA ASP A 253 23.90 -7.74 31.42
C ASP A 253 25.43 -7.84 31.57
N PRO A 254 25.97 -8.14 32.77
CA PRO A 254 27.41 -8.29 32.99
C PRO A 254 27.98 -9.67 32.57
N ALA A 255 27.12 -10.66 32.32
CA ALA A 255 27.48 -12.02 31.95
C ALA A 255 27.54 -12.23 30.42
N VAL A 256 26.66 -11.59 29.65
CA VAL A 256 26.51 -11.86 28.20
C VAL A 256 27.82 -11.81 27.42
N THR A 257 27.94 -12.69 26.43
CA THR A 257 28.98 -12.72 25.40
C THR A 257 28.33 -13.00 24.05
N PHE A 258 29.03 -12.74 22.94
CA PHE A 258 28.54 -13.09 21.61
C PHE A 258 28.24 -14.59 21.39
N HIS A 259 28.66 -15.49 22.29
CA HIS A 259 28.35 -16.92 22.22
C HIS A 259 27.11 -17.30 23.05
N THR A 260 26.82 -16.55 24.12
CA THR A 260 25.71 -16.78 25.05
C THR A 260 24.50 -15.89 24.75
N VAL A 261 24.41 -15.33 23.55
CA VAL A 261 23.23 -14.61 23.07
C VAL A 261 22.08 -15.60 22.84
N VAL A 262 20.90 -15.26 23.36
CA VAL A 262 19.64 -16.00 23.19
C VAL A 262 18.57 -15.03 22.71
N ILE A 263 17.79 -15.43 21.70
CA ILE A 263 16.70 -14.64 21.10
C ILE A 263 15.70 -14.20 22.19
N PRO A 264 15.16 -12.97 22.17
CA PRO A 264 14.17 -12.54 23.16
C PRO A 264 12.89 -13.38 23.13
N GLY A 265 12.51 -13.92 24.29
CA GLY A 265 11.29 -14.72 24.44
C GLY A 265 10.01 -13.87 24.48
N THR A 266 8.85 -14.51 24.38
CA THR A 266 7.53 -13.86 24.33
C THR A 266 7.28 -12.85 25.44
N GLY A 267 7.73 -13.12 26.67
CA GLY A 267 7.64 -12.17 27.79
C GLY A 267 8.43 -10.88 27.53
N GLU A 268 9.68 -11.00 27.08
CA GLU A 268 10.56 -9.86 26.76
C GLU A 268 10.04 -9.04 25.57
N ARG A 269 9.42 -9.72 24.58
CA ARG A 269 8.76 -9.07 23.45
C ARG A 269 7.45 -8.38 23.83
N ARG A 270 6.74 -8.81 24.87
CA ARG A 270 5.47 -8.21 25.33
C ARG A 270 5.62 -7.28 26.55
N GLU A 271 6.85 -7.05 27.01
CA GLU A 271 7.11 -6.16 28.15
C GLU A 271 6.84 -4.69 27.80
N THR A 272 6.23 -3.96 28.74
CA THR A 272 6.06 -2.50 28.70
C THR A 272 6.47 -1.90 30.04
N ALA A 273 7.02 -0.68 29.99
CA ALA A 273 7.45 0.11 31.14
C ALA A 273 6.47 1.26 31.45
N ASN A 274 5.74 1.77 30.45
CA ASN A 274 4.74 2.82 30.64
C ASN A 274 3.66 2.78 29.54
N GLY A 275 2.45 2.33 29.89
CA GLY A 275 1.36 2.15 28.94
C GLY A 275 1.71 1.13 27.85
N LEU A 276 1.76 1.56 26.60
CA LEU A 276 2.18 0.74 25.45
C LEU A 276 3.70 0.69 25.25
N PHE A 277 4.48 1.59 25.87
CA PHE A 277 5.91 1.74 25.61
C PHE A 277 6.76 0.81 26.48
N ARG A 278 7.78 0.17 25.90
CA ARG A 278 8.96 -0.35 26.60
C ARG A 278 10.02 0.75 26.73
N ASP A 279 10.87 0.70 27.75
CA ASP A 279 11.94 1.70 27.90
C ASP A 279 13.13 1.36 26.98
N PRO A 280 13.56 2.26 26.06
CA PRO A 280 14.65 1.98 25.12
C PRO A 280 16.03 1.76 25.74
N ALA A 281 16.25 2.19 26.98
CA ALA A 281 17.48 1.95 27.72
C ALA A 281 17.47 0.59 28.43
N ALA A 282 16.33 0.18 29.00
CA ALA A 282 16.19 -1.12 29.66
C ALA A 282 16.06 -2.28 28.65
N SER A 283 15.20 -2.12 27.64
CA SER A 283 14.86 -3.20 26.70
C SER A 283 15.76 -3.23 25.44
N ARG A 284 16.99 -2.71 25.52
CA ARG A 284 17.87 -2.53 24.35
C ARG A 284 18.17 -3.84 23.59
N ARG A 285 18.28 -4.97 24.29
CA ARG A 285 18.39 -6.31 23.69
C ARG A 285 17.22 -6.66 22.76
N VAL A 286 16.00 -6.24 23.10
CA VAL A 286 14.80 -6.45 22.28
C VAL A 286 14.82 -5.56 21.04
N LEU A 287 15.25 -4.30 21.17
CA LEU A 287 15.44 -3.39 20.03
C LEU A 287 16.49 -3.93 19.05
N ASP A 288 17.64 -4.37 19.55
CA ASP A 288 18.73 -4.92 18.75
C ASP A 288 18.33 -6.22 18.03
N TYR A 289 17.40 -6.99 18.60
CA TYR A 289 16.81 -8.16 17.94
C TYR A 289 15.91 -7.75 16.78
N TYR A 290 14.94 -6.85 17.00
CA TYR A 290 14.05 -6.38 15.94
C TYR A 290 14.79 -5.67 14.79
N GLU A 291 15.79 -4.85 15.11
CA GLU A 291 16.69 -4.23 14.13
C GLU A 291 17.50 -5.26 13.31
N SER A 292 17.62 -6.50 13.78
CA SER A 292 18.17 -7.61 13.00
C SER A 292 17.11 -8.44 12.27
N HIS A 293 15.96 -8.71 12.91
CA HIS A 293 14.85 -9.46 12.34
C HIS A 293 14.37 -8.87 11.01
N HIS A 294 14.11 -7.56 10.97
CA HIS A 294 13.64 -6.93 9.74
C HIS A 294 14.76 -6.71 8.71
N ARG A 295 16.03 -6.64 9.14
CA ARG A 295 17.18 -6.42 8.25
C ARG A 295 17.58 -7.69 7.49
N VAL A 296 17.50 -8.89 8.09
CA VAL A 296 17.85 -10.13 7.38
C VAL A 296 16.96 -10.38 6.15
N VAL A 297 15.71 -9.90 6.15
CA VAL A 297 14.83 -9.92 4.98
C VAL A 297 15.43 -9.08 3.83
N VAL A 298 15.94 -7.89 4.14
CA VAL A 298 16.58 -7.01 3.15
C VAL A 298 17.94 -7.57 2.69
N GLU A 299 18.71 -8.19 3.59
CA GLU A 299 19.94 -8.93 3.22
C GLU A 299 19.67 -10.17 2.35
N ALA A 300 18.47 -10.77 2.44
CA ALA A 300 18.05 -11.85 1.55
C ALA A 300 17.65 -11.28 0.17
N ILE A 301 16.80 -10.26 0.14
CA ILE A 301 16.39 -9.57 -1.09
C ILE A 301 17.62 -9.11 -1.89
N ASP A 302 18.56 -8.40 -1.26
CA ASP A 302 19.79 -7.90 -1.90
C ASP A 302 20.62 -9.02 -2.53
N HIS A 303 20.74 -10.16 -1.84
CA HIS A 303 21.47 -11.32 -2.35
C HIS A 303 20.86 -11.88 -3.64
N PHE A 304 19.54 -12.12 -3.66
CA PHE A 304 18.87 -12.67 -4.84
C PHE A 304 18.76 -11.66 -5.99
N ALA A 305 18.52 -10.38 -5.68
CA ALA A 305 18.46 -9.31 -6.69
C ALA A 305 19.84 -9.10 -7.34
N SER A 306 20.92 -9.12 -6.54
CA SER A 306 22.29 -9.08 -7.07
C SER A 306 22.61 -10.25 -8.00
N ILE A 307 22.08 -11.46 -7.74
CA ILE A 307 22.26 -12.60 -8.66
C ILE A 307 21.58 -12.37 -10.02
N VAL A 308 20.40 -11.72 -10.04
CA VAL A 308 19.74 -11.34 -11.31
C VAL A 308 20.54 -10.27 -12.05
N LYS A 309 21.16 -9.32 -11.33
CA LYS A 309 22.05 -8.31 -11.92
C LYS A 309 23.34 -8.92 -12.47
N ASP A 310 24.03 -9.77 -11.69
CA ASP A 310 25.21 -10.53 -12.12
C ASP A 310 24.95 -11.30 -13.42
N GLU A 311 23.89 -12.13 -13.44
CA GLU A 311 23.63 -13.04 -14.56
C GLU A 311 22.91 -12.42 -15.74
N SER A 312 22.58 -11.14 -15.67
CA SER A 312 22.07 -10.37 -16.81
C SER A 312 23.05 -9.29 -17.29
N ASP A 313 24.25 -9.22 -16.72
CA ASP A 313 25.21 -8.15 -16.98
C ASP A 313 24.57 -6.74 -16.76
N GLY A 314 23.66 -6.66 -15.77
CA GLY A 314 22.85 -5.49 -15.41
C GLY A 314 21.59 -5.24 -16.24
N THR A 315 21.32 -6.03 -17.29
CA THR A 315 20.26 -5.75 -18.28
C THR A 315 18.84 -6.15 -17.87
N LEU A 316 18.66 -7.02 -16.87
CA LEU A 316 17.34 -7.32 -16.31
C LEU A 316 16.97 -6.32 -15.21
N LEU A 317 15.73 -5.86 -15.23
CA LEU A 317 15.10 -5.23 -14.07
C LEU A 317 14.80 -6.27 -12.99
N THR A 318 14.77 -5.79 -11.76
CA THR A 318 14.46 -6.55 -10.55
C THR A 318 13.28 -5.89 -9.87
N SER A 319 12.28 -6.69 -9.51
CA SER A 319 11.09 -6.23 -8.78
C SER A 319 10.92 -7.03 -7.50
N VAL A 320 10.54 -6.36 -6.41
CA VAL A 320 10.44 -7.00 -5.08
C VAL A 320 9.20 -6.51 -4.33
N LEU A 321 8.63 -7.42 -3.54
CA LEU A 321 7.46 -7.17 -2.71
C LEU A 321 7.87 -6.88 -1.28
N TYR A 322 8.42 -5.69 -1.04
CA TYR A 322 8.87 -5.26 0.29
C TYR A 322 8.64 -3.76 0.46
N GLY A 323 8.84 -3.23 1.67
CA GLY A 323 8.66 -1.81 1.95
C GLY A 323 7.18 -1.41 2.07
N TYR A 324 6.36 -2.35 2.54
CA TYR A 324 4.94 -2.13 2.75
C TYR A 324 4.73 -1.18 3.94
N THR A 325 3.83 -0.21 3.81
CA THR A 325 3.34 0.55 4.97
C THR A 325 2.57 -0.42 5.88
N PRO A 326 2.74 -0.33 7.21
CA PRO A 326 2.15 -1.30 8.12
C PRO A 326 0.63 -1.08 8.16
N ASP A 327 -0.17 -2.01 7.64
CA ASP A 327 -1.63 -1.89 7.64
C ASP A 327 -2.35 -3.07 8.31
N GLN A 328 -1.65 -4.17 8.65
CA GLN A 328 -2.22 -5.35 9.30
C GLN A 328 -2.23 -5.19 10.83
N GLY A 329 -2.97 -4.20 11.35
CA GLY A 329 -3.03 -3.86 12.79
C GLY A 329 -3.57 -4.96 13.72
N TYR A 330 -3.99 -6.11 13.19
CA TYR A 330 -4.37 -7.30 13.96
C TYR A 330 -3.23 -8.34 14.08
N MET A 331 -2.08 -8.09 13.44
CA MET A 331 -0.85 -8.88 13.52
C MET A 331 0.19 -8.19 14.42
N PRO A 332 1.20 -8.90 14.95
CA PRO A 332 2.35 -8.30 15.65
C PRO A 332 3.34 -7.66 14.67
N GLN A 333 4.31 -6.90 15.20
CA GLN A 333 5.22 -6.08 14.40
C GLN A 333 6.16 -6.90 13.49
N GLU A 334 6.42 -8.16 13.85
CA GLU A 334 7.11 -9.20 13.08
C GLU A 334 6.59 -9.32 11.64
N GLN A 335 5.29 -9.07 11.41
CA GLN A 335 4.65 -9.12 10.10
C GLN A 335 5.09 -8.00 9.14
N HIS A 336 5.57 -6.86 9.65
CA HIS A 336 5.68 -5.62 8.87
C HIS A 336 7.11 -5.29 8.38
N HIS A 337 7.19 -4.56 7.27
CA HIS A 337 8.43 -4.27 6.53
C HIS A 337 9.27 -3.12 7.12
N ARG A 338 9.66 -3.26 8.39
CA ARG A 338 10.28 -2.18 9.19
C ARG A 338 11.68 -1.71 8.75
N ALA A 339 12.38 -2.48 7.91
CA ALA A 339 13.70 -2.10 7.37
C ALA A 339 13.62 -1.44 5.97
N VAL A 340 12.45 -0.90 5.59
CA VAL A 340 12.19 -0.25 4.29
C VAL A 340 13.26 0.75 3.83
N ALA A 341 13.78 1.61 4.73
CA ALA A 341 14.83 2.57 4.39
C ALA A 341 16.19 1.93 4.06
N ALA A 342 16.41 0.65 4.38
CA ALA A 342 17.56 -0.12 3.89
C ALA A 342 17.31 -0.64 2.46
N LEU A 343 16.10 -1.16 2.18
CA LEU A 343 15.71 -1.59 0.83
C LEU A 343 15.81 -0.45 -0.19
N HIS A 344 15.39 0.76 0.19
CA HIS A 344 15.45 1.94 -0.68
C HIS A 344 16.88 2.24 -1.15
N ARG A 345 17.90 1.95 -0.34
CA ARG A 345 19.31 2.21 -0.63
C ARG A 345 20.04 1.06 -1.35
N LEU A 346 19.33 0.01 -1.80
CA LEU A 346 19.92 -1.11 -2.55
C LEU A 346 20.07 -0.78 -4.04
N ASP A 347 21.28 -0.76 -4.59
CA ASP A 347 21.52 -0.63 -6.04
C ASP A 347 21.05 -1.88 -6.82
N SER A 348 20.89 -3.01 -6.14
CA SER A 348 20.46 -4.30 -6.71
C SER A 348 18.97 -4.35 -7.07
N VAL A 349 18.14 -3.40 -6.59
CA VAL A 349 16.67 -3.37 -6.74
C VAL A 349 16.20 -2.15 -7.54
N ASP A 350 15.54 -2.34 -8.68
CA ASP A 350 15.02 -1.23 -9.52
C ASP A 350 13.55 -0.88 -9.20
N LEU A 351 12.72 -1.91 -9.04
CA LEU A 351 11.27 -1.81 -8.89
C LEU A 351 10.83 -2.32 -7.51
N VAL A 352 9.79 -1.69 -6.96
CA VAL A 352 9.08 -2.18 -5.78
C VAL A 352 7.60 -2.28 -6.13
N THR A 353 6.96 -3.38 -5.74
CA THR A 353 5.54 -3.64 -6.06
C THR A 353 4.77 -4.07 -4.82
N SER A 354 3.52 -3.61 -4.72
CA SER A 354 2.58 -3.96 -3.65
C SER A 354 1.16 -3.66 -4.11
N PRO A 355 0.15 -4.43 -3.70
CA PRO A 355 -1.24 -3.98 -3.86
C PRO A 355 -1.50 -2.70 -3.07
N HIS A 356 -2.42 -1.86 -3.52
CA HIS A 356 -3.00 -0.83 -2.65
C HIS A 356 -3.86 -1.47 -1.55
N SER A 357 -4.21 -0.71 -0.50
CA SER A 357 -4.77 -1.32 0.71
C SER A 357 -6.15 -1.96 0.46
N TYR A 358 -6.24 -3.27 0.70
CA TYR A 358 -7.43 -4.11 0.59
C TYR A 358 -8.69 -3.57 1.28
N TYR A 359 -8.50 -2.74 2.30
CA TYR A 359 -9.56 -2.17 3.14
C TYR A 359 -10.08 -0.82 2.65
N ARG A 360 -9.49 -0.26 1.58
CA ARG A 360 -9.60 1.16 1.20
C ARG A 360 -9.80 1.36 -0.29
N ARG A 361 -10.33 0.34 -0.96
CA ARG A 361 -10.48 0.28 -2.42
C ARG A 361 -11.91 0.24 -2.90
N ALA A 362 -12.92 0.34 -2.02
CA ALA A 362 -14.31 0.39 -2.45
C ALA A 362 -14.55 1.58 -3.39
N PRO A 363 -15.63 1.56 -4.20
CA PRO A 363 -16.13 2.77 -4.82
C PRO A 363 -16.33 3.86 -3.76
N GLY A 364 -15.67 5.00 -3.92
CA GLY A 364 -15.64 6.13 -3.00
C GLY A 364 -14.47 6.17 -2.00
N ASP A 365 -13.67 5.10 -1.90
CA ASP A 365 -12.47 5.07 -1.06
C ASP A 365 -11.21 5.48 -1.84
N ASP A 366 -10.19 5.92 -1.11
CA ASP A 366 -8.98 6.56 -1.64
C ASP A 366 -8.03 5.68 -2.47
N GLY A 367 -8.04 4.36 -2.30
CA GLY A 367 -7.12 3.45 -2.98
C GLY A 367 -5.67 3.58 -2.50
N ALA A 368 -5.42 3.97 -1.24
CA ALA A 368 -4.07 4.26 -0.76
C ALA A 368 -3.04 3.13 -1.03
N TYR A 369 -1.98 3.49 -1.76
CA TYR A 369 -0.80 2.66 -1.97
C TYR A 369 -0.21 2.18 -0.64
N ARG A 370 0.17 0.91 -0.54
CA ARG A 370 0.81 0.35 0.66
C ARG A 370 2.32 0.67 0.71
N THR A 371 2.79 1.85 0.27
CA THR A 371 4.23 2.20 0.35
C THR A 371 4.51 3.71 0.41
N TYR A 372 5.79 4.05 0.58
CA TYR A 372 6.35 5.40 0.64
C TYR A 372 6.83 5.84 -0.76
N THR A 373 5.90 6.13 -1.67
CA THR A 373 6.16 6.33 -3.10
C THR A 373 7.19 7.42 -3.41
N GLU A 374 7.16 8.55 -2.73
CA GLU A 374 8.11 9.65 -2.99
C GLU A 374 9.46 9.42 -2.32
N SER A 375 9.54 8.60 -1.26
CA SER A 375 10.80 8.04 -0.77
C SER A 375 11.47 7.17 -1.85
N LEU A 376 10.73 6.20 -2.42
CA LEU A 376 11.26 5.35 -3.51
C LEU A 376 11.78 6.17 -4.69
N ALA A 377 11.08 7.25 -5.05
CA ALA A 377 11.49 8.18 -6.10
C ALA A 377 12.81 8.92 -5.80
N LEU A 378 13.08 9.29 -4.54
CA LEU A 378 14.34 9.92 -4.13
C LEU A 378 15.54 8.98 -4.26
N HIS A 379 15.34 7.68 -4.07
CA HIS A 379 16.38 6.64 -4.27
C HIS A 379 16.36 6.02 -5.67
N GLY A 380 15.78 6.74 -6.65
CA GLY A 380 15.82 6.36 -8.07
C GLY A 380 14.96 5.15 -8.45
N LYS A 381 14.13 4.63 -7.54
CA LYS A 381 13.28 3.45 -7.79
C LYS A 381 11.94 3.84 -8.39
N LEU A 382 11.31 2.87 -9.04
CA LEU A 382 9.95 3.00 -9.57
C LEU A 382 9.01 2.07 -8.79
N PHE A 383 8.01 2.65 -8.11
CA PHE A 383 6.92 1.86 -7.54
C PHE A 383 5.92 1.44 -8.61
N ILE A 384 5.38 0.23 -8.48
CA ILE A 384 4.29 -0.31 -9.28
C ILE A 384 3.15 -0.76 -8.34
N ASP A 385 1.93 -0.28 -8.58
CA ASP A 385 0.76 -0.68 -7.79
C ASP A 385 0.13 -1.98 -8.32
N GLU A 386 -0.13 -2.98 -7.47
CA GLU A 386 -0.91 -4.16 -7.85
C GLU A 386 -2.40 -3.82 -7.73
N ALA A 387 -2.98 -3.31 -8.81
CA ALA A 387 -4.37 -2.85 -8.86
C ALA A 387 -5.34 -4.04 -9.03
N ASP A 388 -5.41 -4.89 -8.00
CA ASP A 388 -6.29 -6.07 -7.92
C ASP A 388 -7.76 -5.73 -7.58
N ASP A 389 -8.19 -4.57 -8.07
CA ASP A 389 -9.54 -3.99 -7.98
C ASP A 389 -10.56 -4.90 -8.69
N ARG A 390 -11.22 -5.76 -7.91
CA ARG A 390 -12.20 -6.74 -8.40
C ARG A 390 -13.40 -6.02 -9.03
N THR A 391 -13.58 -6.27 -10.32
CA THR A 391 -14.72 -5.76 -11.09
C THR A 391 -16.02 -6.50 -10.74
N HIS A 392 -17.13 -5.99 -11.26
CA HIS A 392 -18.45 -6.62 -11.18
C HIS A 392 -18.58 -7.99 -11.88
N LEU A 393 -17.54 -8.47 -12.58
CA LEU A 393 -17.48 -9.81 -13.17
C LEU A 393 -16.80 -10.84 -12.26
N ALA A 394 -16.18 -10.42 -11.15
CA ALA A 394 -15.50 -11.33 -10.23
C ALA A 394 -16.48 -12.24 -9.47
N THR A 395 -16.25 -13.55 -9.51
CA THR A 395 -17.18 -14.59 -9.01
C THR A 395 -16.75 -15.28 -7.70
N SER A 396 -15.67 -14.82 -7.06
CA SER A 396 -15.06 -15.50 -5.90
C SER A 396 -15.72 -15.12 -4.56
N PRO A 397 -15.93 -16.07 -3.62
CA PRO A 397 -16.71 -15.82 -2.41
C PRO A 397 -15.96 -15.06 -1.29
N ILE A 398 -16.52 -13.90 -0.93
CA ILE A 398 -16.60 -13.35 0.45
C ILE A 398 -15.28 -13.28 1.25
N LEU A 399 -14.31 -12.48 0.80
CA LEU A 399 -13.21 -12.00 1.68
C LEU A 399 -12.90 -10.50 1.54
N PHE A 400 -12.92 -9.95 0.32
CA PHE A 400 -12.54 -8.55 0.07
C PHE A 400 -13.53 -7.83 -0.85
N ILE A 401 -13.47 -6.51 -0.84
CA ILE A 401 -14.40 -5.63 -1.57
C ILE A 401 -14.20 -5.75 -3.09
N TYR A 402 -15.31 -5.65 -3.82
CA TYR A 402 -15.43 -5.67 -5.27
C TYR A 402 -16.49 -4.65 -5.74
N ALA A 403 -16.40 -4.17 -6.98
CA ALA A 403 -17.41 -3.33 -7.61
C ALA A 403 -18.67 -4.15 -7.95
N THR A 404 -19.87 -3.56 -7.87
CA THR A 404 -21.14 -4.25 -8.17
C THR A 404 -21.72 -3.91 -9.53
N THR A 405 -21.17 -2.91 -10.21
CA THR A 405 -21.59 -2.48 -11.55
C THR A 405 -20.41 -2.16 -12.46
N MET A 406 -20.65 -2.08 -13.78
CA MET A 406 -19.68 -1.58 -14.76
C MET A 406 -19.21 -0.16 -14.42
N ALA A 407 -20.12 0.74 -14.03
CA ALA A 407 -19.78 2.12 -13.66
C ALA A 407 -18.81 2.19 -12.47
N GLU A 408 -19.06 1.42 -11.42
CA GLU A 408 -18.15 1.30 -10.27
C GLU A 408 -16.80 0.66 -10.66
N SER A 409 -16.82 -0.32 -11.58
CA SER A 409 -15.61 -1.00 -12.06
C SER A 409 -14.70 -0.04 -12.84
N LEU A 410 -15.27 0.74 -13.76
CA LEU A 410 -14.54 1.80 -14.48
C LEU A 410 -14.10 2.92 -13.53
N GLY A 411 -14.90 3.22 -12.51
CA GLY A 411 -14.57 4.19 -11.46
C GLY A 411 -13.27 3.85 -10.71
N ILE A 412 -13.13 2.61 -10.21
CA ILE A 412 -11.93 2.17 -9.50
C ILE A 412 -10.72 1.96 -10.43
N ILE A 413 -10.92 1.45 -11.64
CA ILE A 413 -9.86 1.34 -12.67
C ILE A 413 -9.28 2.73 -13.00
N ARG A 414 -10.12 3.75 -13.17
CA ARG A 414 -9.71 5.15 -13.36
C ARG A 414 -9.07 5.78 -12.12
N ARG A 415 -9.46 5.37 -10.90
CA ARG A 415 -8.82 5.82 -9.65
C ARG A 415 -7.36 5.39 -9.62
N ALA A 416 -7.09 4.10 -9.84
CA ALA A 416 -5.74 3.54 -9.87
C ALA A 416 -4.86 4.24 -10.93
N PHE A 417 -5.39 4.46 -12.14
CA PHE A 417 -4.71 5.26 -13.16
C PHE A 417 -4.44 6.71 -12.69
N GLY A 418 -5.43 7.36 -12.10
CA GLY A 418 -5.33 8.72 -11.60
C GLY A 418 -4.27 8.90 -10.50
N GLN A 419 -4.09 7.90 -9.65
CA GLN A 419 -2.98 7.85 -8.70
C GLN A 419 -1.65 7.67 -9.44
N ALA A 420 -1.53 6.71 -10.36
CA ALA A 420 -0.25 6.42 -11.02
C ALA A 420 0.26 7.59 -11.87
N VAL A 421 -0.63 8.23 -12.63
CA VAL A 421 -0.27 9.37 -13.49
C VAL A 421 0.07 10.64 -12.69
N THR A 422 -0.42 10.75 -11.44
CA THR A 422 -0.09 11.87 -10.54
C THR A 422 1.14 11.59 -9.68
N HIS A 423 1.34 10.36 -9.20
CA HIS A 423 2.53 9.93 -8.43
C HIS A 423 3.73 9.56 -9.32
N ALA A 424 3.52 9.47 -10.64
CA ALA A 424 4.53 9.06 -11.63
C ALA A 424 5.03 7.61 -11.45
N THR A 425 4.18 6.77 -10.87
CA THR A 425 4.38 5.33 -10.60
C THR A 425 3.80 4.47 -11.74
N GLY A 426 3.92 3.15 -11.64
CA GLY A 426 3.25 2.19 -12.52
C GLY A 426 2.03 1.51 -11.91
N MET A 427 1.39 0.66 -12.70
CA MET A 427 0.25 -0.18 -12.31
C MET A 427 0.31 -1.56 -12.95
N TRP A 428 -0.10 -2.60 -12.23
CA TRP A 428 -0.51 -3.89 -12.77
C TRP A 428 -2.03 -3.99 -12.65
N TYR A 429 -2.75 -3.96 -13.77
CA TYR A 429 -4.14 -4.41 -13.75
C TYR A 429 -4.13 -5.93 -13.66
N MET A 430 -4.75 -6.46 -12.61
CA MET A 430 -4.49 -7.83 -12.13
C MET A 430 -5.77 -8.66 -12.14
N ASP A 431 -5.85 -9.67 -12.99
CA ASP A 431 -6.93 -10.66 -12.97
C ASP A 431 -6.45 -12.01 -12.41
N HIS A 432 -6.77 -12.25 -11.14
CA HIS A 432 -6.50 -13.52 -10.45
C HIS A 432 -7.32 -14.72 -10.98
N SER A 433 -8.38 -14.50 -11.75
CA SER A 433 -9.09 -15.58 -12.46
C SER A 433 -8.57 -15.84 -13.87
N SER A 434 -7.81 -14.88 -14.41
CA SER A 434 -7.17 -14.91 -15.72
C SER A 434 -8.16 -15.02 -16.90
N GLY A 435 -8.83 -13.91 -17.20
CA GLY A 435 -9.75 -13.76 -18.32
C GLY A 435 -11.24 -13.74 -17.94
N LEU A 436 -11.60 -13.27 -16.74
CA LEU A 436 -13.00 -13.04 -16.35
C LEU A 436 -13.24 -11.62 -15.80
N TRP A 437 -12.31 -11.01 -15.07
CA TRP A 437 -12.54 -9.70 -14.45
C TRP A 437 -12.66 -8.59 -15.51
N TYR A 438 -12.01 -8.77 -16.67
CA TYR A 438 -12.06 -7.82 -17.79
C TYR A 438 -12.84 -8.33 -19.01
N ALA A 439 -13.64 -9.40 -18.85
CA ALA A 439 -14.39 -10.09 -19.92
C ALA A 439 -15.63 -9.33 -20.45
N ASP A 440 -15.51 -8.03 -20.71
CA ASP A 440 -16.48 -7.19 -21.41
C ASP A 440 -15.74 -6.16 -22.30
N PRO A 441 -16.13 -5.95 -23.57
CA PRO A 441 -15.45 -5.02 -24.48
C PRO A 441 -15.29 -3.58 -23.96
N ALA A 442 -16.11 -3.13 -23.01
CA ALA A 442 -15.97 -1.82 -22.37
C ALA A 442 -14.63 -1.68 -21.61
N PHE A 443 -14.10 -2.77 -21.05
CA PHE A 443 -12.78 -2.75 -20.40
C PHE A 443 -11.65 -2.54 -21.40
N GLY A 444 -11.67 -3.23 -22.55
CA GLY A 444 -10.69 -3.02 -23.62
C GLY A 444 -10.68 -1.59 -24.16
N ALA A 445 -11.87 -1.00 -24.36
CA ALA A 445 -12.00 0.40 -24.77
C ALA A 445 -11.45 1.38 -23.70
N GLU A 446 -11.67 1.10 -22.41
CA GLU A 446 -11.11 1.89 -21.32
C GLU A 446 -9.59 1.73 -21.23
N PHE A 447 -9.05 0.51 -21.31
CA PHE A 447 -7.60 0.27 -21.24
C PHE A 447 -6.84 0.92 -22.40
N ALA A 448 -7.38 0.88 -23.63
CA ALA A 448 -6.79 1.59 -24.77
C ALA A 448 -6.73 3.11 -24.52
N LYS A 449 -7.81 3.68 -23.96
CA LYS A 449 -7.90 5.08 -23.58
C LYS A 449 -6.93 5.44 -22.45
N LEU A 450 -6.81 4.61 -21.41
CA LEU A 450 -5.90 4.83 -20.30
C LEU A 450 -4.43 4.66 -20.72
N LYS A 451 -4.08 3.68 -21.56
CA LYS A 451 -2.71 3.55 -22.11
C LYS A 451 -2.35 4.76 -22.97
N HIS A 452 -3.24 5.23 -23.84
CA HIS A 452 -3.05 6.46 -24.61
C HIS A 452 -2.77 7.68 -23.71
N TRP A 453 -3.58 7.89 -22.65
CA TRP A 453 -3.36 9.00 -21.71
C TRP A 453 -2.11 8.81 -20.83
N GLY A 454 -1.73 7.56 -20.56
CA GLY A 454 -0.48 7.19 -19.90
C GLY A 454 0.75 7.54 -20.74
N ASP A 455 0.75 7.18 -22.02
CA ASP A 455 1.82 7.53 -22.97
C ASP A 455 1.89 9.05 -23.17
N TYR A 456 0.75 9.73 -23.30
CA TYR A 456 0.69 11.20 -23.30
C TYR A 456 1.30 11.82 -22.02
N SER A 457 1.20 11.15 -20.87
CA SER A 457 1.85 11.64 -19.64
C SER A 457 3.38 11.71 -19.74
N MET A 458 4.01 10.96 -20.65
CA MET A 458 5.45 11.07 -20.96
C MET A 458 5.82 12.37 -21.71
N ASN A 459 4.83 13.06 -22.29
CA ASN A 459 5.01 14.31 -23.05
C ASN A 459 4.74 15.57 -22.21
N VAL A 460 4.39 15.45 -20.93
CA VAL A 460 4.13 16.59 -20.03
C VAL A 460 4.98 16.52 -18.74
N SER A 461 4.94 17.56 -17.92
CA SER A 461 5.66 17.57 -16.64
C SER A 461 5.06 16.54 -15.67
N ARG A 462 5.90 15.65 -15.15
CA ARG A 462 5.55 14.57 -14.21
C ARG A 462 5.92 14.89 -12.75
N ALA A 463 6.48 16.07 -12.51
CA ALA A 463 6.86 16.54 -11.18
C ALA A 463 5.62 16.70 -10.25
N ARG A 464 5.75 16.23 -9.00
CA ARG A 464 4.74 16.42 -7.93
C ARG A 464 4.49 17.92 -7.70
N SER A 465 3.25 18.26 -7.35
CA SER A 465 2.83 19.63 -6.97
C SER A 465 2.41 19.73 -5.50
N SER A 466 2.78 18.74 -4.70
CA SER A 466 2.47 18.66 -3.28
C SER A 466 3.22 19.72 -2.48
N GLU A 467 2.50 20.37 -1.57
CA GLU A 467 3.06 21.34 -0.61
C GLU A 467 2.95 20.84 0.84
N VAL A 468 2.57 19.58 1.00
CA VAL A 468 2.47 18.81 2.24
C VAL A 468 3.38 17.58 2.13
N ALA A 469 4.22 17.34 3.13
CA ALA A 469 5.01 16.12 3.27
C ALA A 469 4.55 15.32 4.50
N VAL A 470 4.44 14.00 4.34
CA VAL A 470 4.18 13.03 5.42
C VAL A 470 5.49 12.31 5.69
N ILE A 471 6.00 12.42 6.92
CA ILE A 471 7.29 11.87 7.33
C ILE A 471 7.05 10.75 8.35
N SER A 472 7.06 9.50 7.87
CA SER A 472 6.88 8.33 8.73
C SER A 472 8.17 7.88 9.39
N VAL A 473 8.05 7.22 10.54
CA VAL A 473 9.13 6.57 11.29
C VAL A 473 8.86 5.05 11.35
N PRO A 474 9.19 4.28 10.29
CA PRO A 474 8.89 2.84 10.24
C PRO A 474 9.40 2.08 11.47
N THR A 475 10.58 2.46 11.99
CA THR A 475 11.21 1.85 13.17
C THR A 475 10.70 2.37 14.51
N ALA A 476 9.56 3.08 14.55
CA ALA A 476 8.94 3.54 15.80
C ALA A 476 8.29 2.41 16.59
N GLU A 477 7.58 1.48 15.95
CA GLU A 477 6.89 0.35 16.60
C GLU A 477 7.82 -0.50 17.50
N LEU A 478 9.13 -0.47 17.21
CA LEU A 478 10.14 -1.19 17.98
C LEU A 478 10.19 -0.81 19.47
N VAL A 479 9.67 0.35 19.89
CA VAL A 479 9.58 0.73 21.32
C VAL A 479 8.21 0.47 21.96
N LEU A 480 7.33 -0.27 21.30
CA LEU A 480 6.02 -0.68 21.85
C LEU A 480 6.00 -2.18 22.17
N GLY A 481 5.41 -2.53 23.33
CA GLY A 481 5.28 -3.90 23.84
C GLY A 481 3.87 -4.48 23.65
N GLY A 482 3.20 -4.15 22.55
CA GLY A 482 1.88 -4.67 22.22
C GLY A 482 1.91 -6.09 21.63
N GLU A 483 0.81 -6.83 21.77
CA GLU A 483 0.59 -8.09 21.05
C GLU A 483 0.26 -7.88 19.55
N THR A 484 -0.19 -6.67 19.19
CA THR A 484 -0.60 -6.30 17.85
C THR A 484 -0.15 -4.88 17.52
N ASP A 485 0.19 -4.64 16.26
CA ASP A 485 0.83 -3.44 15.77
C ASP A 485 0.01 -2.16 16.04
N THR A 486 0.67 -1.11 16.54
CA THR A 486 0.03 0.16 16.90
C THR A 486 0.08 1.14 15.75
N THR A 487 1.25 1.35 15.13
CA THR A 487 1.44 2.25 13.97
C THR A 487 0.48 1.90 12.84
N ALA A 488 0.22 0.62 12.59
CA ALA A 488 -0.77 0.21 11.61
C ALA A 488 -2.18 0.74 11.88
N LYS A 489 -2.61 0.75 13.15
CA LYS A 489 -3.92 1.27 13.57
C LYS A 489 -4.00 2.79 13.50
N LEU A 490 -2.87 3.51 13.66
CA LEU A 490 -2.85 4.98 13.72
C LEU A 490 -3.23 5.65 12.39
N TYR A 491 -2.94 5.01 11.24
CA TYR A 491 -2.84 5.74 9.97
C TYR A 491 -3.26 4.98 8.70
N GLU A 492 -2.89 3.70 8.58
CA GLU A 492 -2.98 2.94 7.33
C GLU A 492 -4.14 1.93 7.34
N GLY A 493 -4.28 1.19 8.45
CA GLY A 493 -4.97 -0.10 8.55
C GLY A 493 -6.51 -0.08 8.55
N PRO A 494 -7.13 -1.28 8.66
CA PRO A 494 -8.57 -1.45 8.60
C PRO A 494 -9.28 -0.81 9.78
N SER A 495 -10.35 -0.07 9.50
CA SER A 495 -11.36 0.23 10.51
C SER A 495 -12.76 0.28 9.91
N LEU A 496 -13.58 -0.70 10.27
CA LEU A 496 -14.95 -0.88 9.76
C LEU A 496 -15.87 0.26 10.23
N GLY A 497 -15.97 1.32 9.42
CA GLY A 497 -16.92 2.43 9.61
C GLY A 497 -16.34 3.71 10.24
N SER A 498 -15.03 3.80 10.48
CA SER A 498 -14.37 4.98 11.07
C SER A 498 -13.32 5.64 10.17
N ARG A 499 -12.90 6.86 10.52
CA ARG A 499 -12.03 7.73 9.72
C ARG A 499 -10.55 7.47 10.03
N GLN A 500 -9.74 7.19 9.00
CA GLN A 500 -8.31 6.84 9.13
C GLN A 500 -7.34 7.88 8.58
N GLY A 501 -6.10 7.86 9.09
CA GLY A 501 -5.07 8.87 8.85
C GLY A 501 -4.82 9.25 7.39
N ILE A 502 -4.36 8.31 6.54
CA ILE A 502 -4.18 8.56 5.10
C ILE A 502 -5.51 9.00 4.43
N GLY A 503 -6.65 8.48 4.89
CA GLY A 503 -7.95 8.76 4.27
C GLY A 503 -8.43 10.18 4.55
N GLU A 504 -8.07 10.75 5.69
CA GLU A 504 -8.29 12.16 5.98
C GLU A 504 -7.30 13.07 5.21
N LEU A 505 -6.08 12.59 4.86
CA LEU A 505 -5.15 13.31 3.97
C LEU A 505 -5.68 13.39 2.53
N SER A 506 -5.99 12.26 1.88
CA SER A 506 -6.48 12.25 0.49
C SER A 506 -7.78 13.05 0.32
N ARG A 507 -8.57 13.20 1.39
CA ARG A 507 -9.77 14.05 1.43
C ARG A 507 -9.56 15.47 1.93
N ALA A 508 -8.36 15.86 2.34
CA ALA A 508 -8.04 17.23 2.75
C ALA A 508 -7.97 18.22 1.57
N GLY A 509 -8.06 17.73 0.32
CA GLY A 509 -8.23 18.55 -0.88
C GLY A 509 -6.95 19.19 -1.41
N ALA A 510 -5.78 18.70 -1.02
CA ALA A 510 -4.48 19.02 -1.61
C ALA A 510 -3.62 17.74 -1.64
N PRO A 511 -2.80 17.52 -2.69
CA PRO A 511 -1.90 16.38 -2.76
C PRO A 511 -0.79 16.46 -1.72
N PHE A 512 -0.29 15.29 -1.30
CA PHE A 512 0.78 15.12 -0.33
C PHE A 512 1.82 14.12 -0.85
N ASP A 513 3.04 14.19 -0.30
CA ASP A 513 4.13 13.27 -0.63
C ASP A 513 4.55 12.47 0.63
N ARG A 514 4.93 11.20 0.47
CA ARG A 514 5.23 10.26 1.55
C ARG A 514 6.72 9.90 1.60
N PHE A 515 7.36 10.26 2.71
CA PHE A 515 8.78 10.02 2.97
C PHE A 515 9.00 9.22 4.25
N THR A 516 10.16 8.57 4.34
CA THR A 516 10.68 8.07 5.61
C THR A 516 11.45 9.18 6.32
N ILE A 517 11.57 9.08 7.65
CA ILE A 517 12.40 10.00 8.44
C ILE A 517 13.89 9.92 8.07
N ASP A 518 14.33 8.77 7.55
CA ASP A 518 15.68 8.57 7.01
C ASP A 518 15.97 9.52 5.85
N ASP A 519 15.01 9.72 4.92
CA ASP A 519 15.15 10.66 3.80
C ASP A 519 15.32 12.11 4.27
N LEU A 520 14.72 12.46 5.41
CA LEU A 520 14.84 13.78 6.03
C LEU A 520 16.19 13.95 6.75
N VAL A 521 16.74 12.86 7.32
CA VAL A 521 18.08 12.84 7.93
C VAL A 521 19.18 12.91 6.87
N ASP A 522 19.02 12.19 5.77
CA ASP A 522 19.95 12.19 4.62
C ASP A 522 19.85 13.49 3.81
N GLY A 523 18.86 14.34 4.08
CA GLY A 523 18.68 15.66 3.44
C GLY A 523 18.07 15.60 2.03
N LEU A 524 17.45 14.48 1.67
CA LEU A 524 16.87 14.22 0.36
C LEU A 524 15.47 14.83 0.20
N VAL A 525 14.70 14.96 1.29
CA VAL A 525 13.34 15.52 1.26
C VAL A 525 13.36 16.98 0.78
N PRO A 526 12.63 17.34 -0.31
CA PRO A 526 12.56 18.69 -0.83
C PRO A 526 12.17 19.75 0.22
N THR A 527 12.73 20.96 0.10
CA THR A 527 12.59 21.99 1.14
C THR A 527 11.37 22.91 0.96
N HIS A 528 10.57 22.73 -0.10
CA HIS A 528 9.46 23.63 -0.48
C HIS A 528 8.16 23.39 0.29
N TYR A 529 8.02 22.24 0.98
CA TYR A 529 6.79 21.93 1.71
C TYR A 529 6.49 22.96 2.81
N LYS A 530 5.21 23.35 2.88
CA LYS A 530 4.66 24.31 3.83
C LYS A 530 4.16 23.62 5.10
N VAL A 531 3.74 22.36 4.97
CA VAL A 531 3.23 21.52 6.06
C VAL A 531 4.00 20.19 6.10
N TYR A 532 4.41 19.76 7.30
CA TYR A 532 5.03 18.47 7.55
C TYR A 532 4.17 17.71 8.58
N VAL A 533 3.76 16.48 8.26
CA VAL A 533 2.92 15.62 9.10
C VAL A 533 3.73 14.43 9.59
N PHE A 534 3.78 14.22 10.90
CA PHE A 534 4.53 13.17 11.59
C PHE A 534 3.55 12.23 12.32
N PRO A 535 3.00 11.19 11.65
CA PRO A 535 1.91 10.39 12.20
C PRO A 535 2.33 9.47 13.35
N ASP A 536 3.56 8.96 13.31
CA ASP A 536 4.10 7.84 14.07
C ASP A 536 5.44 8.17 14.78
N ALA A 537 5.84 9.44 14.82
CA ALA A 537 7.15 9.89 15.28
C ALA A 537 7.35 9.85 16.81
N PHE A 538 6.81 8.85 17.51
CA PHE A 538 6.91 8.71 18.96
C PHE A 538 8.25 8.18 19.46
N ARG A 539 9.03 7.49 18.60
CA ARG A 539 10.46 7.19 18.78
C ARG A 539 11.29 8.13 17.92
N LEU A 540 12.27 8.82 18.49
CA LEU A 540 13.23 9.62 17.72
C LEU A 540 14.64 9.53 18.31
N ASN A 541 15.60 9.13 17.48
CA ASN A 541 17.03 9.17 17.79
C ASN A 541 17.62 10.60 17.66
N ALA A 542 18.88 10.78 18.04
CA ALA A 542 19.53 12.10 18.02
C ALA A 542 19.56 12.78 16.63
N ALA A 543 19.86 12.04 15.55
CA ALA A 543 19.94 12.59 14.20
C ALA A 543 18.56 13.00 13.67
N GLN A 544 17.55 12.18 13.90
CA GLN A 544 16.16 12.46 13.53
C GLN A 544 15.64 13.72 14.25
N ARG A 545 15.97 13.91 15.54
CA ARG A 545 15.64 15.13 16.31
C ARG A 545 16.32 16.39 15.73
N VAL A 546 17.56 16.28 15.24
CA VAL A 546 18.26 17.40 14.58
C VAL A 546 17.59 17.75 13.25
N ALA A 547 17.32 16.76 12.39
CA ALA A 547 16.67 16.96 11.09
C ALA A 547 15.28 17.61 11.23
N ILE A 548 14.45 17.10 12.15
CA ILE A 548 13.15 17.70 12.48
C ILE A 548 13.29 19.12 13.06
N THR A 549 14.35 19.40 13.82
CA THR A 549 14.58 20.74 14.38
C THR A 549 14.95 21.77 13.31
N ALA A 550 15.62 21.38 12.21
CA ALA A 550 15.87 22.29 11.08
C ALA A 550 14.58 22.78 10.40
N LEU A 551 13.51 21.98 10.42
CA LEU A 551 12.20 22.34 9.87
C LEU A 551 11.44 23.40 10.69
N LYS A 552 11.87 23.71 11.92
CA LYS A 552 11.23 24.70 12.83
C LYS A 552 11.52 26.15 12.43
N SER A 553 11.34 26.47 11.14
CA SER A 553 11.74 27.71 10.49
C SER A 553 10.88 27.99 9.25
N GLY A 554 11.03 29.18 8.66
CA GLY A 554 10.43 29.51 7.35
C GLY A 554 8.89 29.65 7.33
N GLY A 555 8.23 29.70 8.49
CA GLY A 555 6.76 29.77 8.61
C GLY A 555 6.06 28.42 8.53
N ARG A 556 6.81 27.31 8.39
CA ARG A 556 6.28 25.94 8.24
C ARG A 556 5.34 25.53 9.37
N THR A 557 4.38 24.69 9.05
CA THR A 557 3.50 24.03 10.04
C THR A 557 3.94 22.58 10.23
N LEU A 558 4.29 22.20 11.46
CA LEU A 558 4.63 20.83 11.84
C LEU A 558 3.46 20.24 12.62
N VAL A 559 2.90 19.14 12.12
CA VAL A 559 1.73 18.46 12.66
C VAL A 559 2.17 17.11 13.23
N TRP A 560 1.94 16.91 14.52
CA TRP A 560 2.33 15.71 15.26
C TRP A 560 1.13 14.82 15.54
N GLY A 561 1.27 13.53 15.27
CA GLY A 561 0.44 12.48 15.85
C GLY A 561 0.76 12.26 17.33
N TRP A 562 0.41 11.08 17.82
CA TRP A 562 0.51 10.70 19.24
C TRP A 562 1.96 10.61 19.75
N ALA A 563 2.16 11.00 21.01
CA ALA A 563 3.39 10.84 21.79
C ALA A 563 4.74 11.26 21.12
N PRO A 564 4.80 12.35 20.35
CA PRO A 564 5.92 12.62 19.43
C PRO A 564 7.25 12.84 20.18
N GLY A 565 8.26 12.03 19.86
CA GLY A 565 9.56 12.04 20.52
C GLY A 565 9.58 11.61 21.98
N TYR A 566 8.54 10.93 22.49
CA TYR A 566 8.48 10.45 23.88
C TYR A 566 9.57 9.42 24.20
N ALA A 567 9.87 8.53 23.25
CA ALA A 567 10.99 7.60 23.35
C ALA A 567 12.25 8.17 22.67
N GLY A 568 13.35 8.20 23.42
CA GLY A 568 14.70 8.52 22.93
C GLY A 568 15.70 7.45 23.34
N ASP A 569 16.95 7.58 22.90
CA ASP A 569 17.98 6.58 23.21
C ASP A 569 18.31 6.42 24.70
N SER A 570 17.99 7.44 25.51
CA SER A 570 18.19 7.48 26.95
C SER A 570 16.96 7.10 27.80
N GLY A 571 15.87 6.62 27.18
CA GLY A 571 14.64 6.22 27.88
C GLY A 571 13.38 6.96 27.42
N LEU A 572 12.35 6.94 28.26
CA LEU A 572 11.07 7.64 28.05
C LEU A 572 11.06 9.02 28.73
N SER A 573 10.68 10.08 28.01
CA SER A 573 10.75 11.46 28.51
C SER A 573 9.58 12.33 28.05
N LYS A 574 8.72 12.74 28.99
CA LYS A 574 7.69 13.77 28.75
C LYS A 574 8.30 15.13 28.36
N ALA A 575 9.43 15.49 28.98
CA ALA A 575 10.10 16.76 28.72
C ALA A 575 10.60 16.86 27.27
N ASP A 576 10.97 15.73 26.66
CA ASP A 576 11.34 15.65 25.25
C ASP A 576 10.17 15.93 24.32
N VAL A 577 8.96 15.46 24.65
CA VAL A 577 7.71 15.77 23.91
C VAL A 577 7.41 17.27 24.00
N GLU A 578 7.55 17.86 25.20
CA GLU A 578 7.32 19.29 25.44
C GLU A 578 8.36 20.17 24.71
N ALA A 579 9.64 19.75 24.67
CA ALA A 579 10.70 20.43 23.93
C ALA A 579 10.59 20.25 22.40
N LEU A 580 10.14 19.08 21.92
CA LEU A 580 9.94 18.82 20.50
C LEU A 580 8.76 19.61 19.95
N THR A 581 7.62 19.58 20.64
CA THR A 581 6.36 20.18 20.17
C THR A 581 6.18 21.64 20.59
N GLY A 582 6.87 22.10 21.64
CA GLY A 582 6.67 23.42 22.24
C GLY A 582 5.39 23.57 23.07
N PHE A 583 4.62 22.49 23.29
CA PHE A 583 3.45 22.46 24.17
C PHE A 583 3.86 22.23 25.63
N SER A 584 3.00 22.68 26.55
CA SER A 584 2.96 22.12 27.90
C SER A 584 1.88 21.04 27.91
N LEU A 585 2.15 19.93 28.57
CA LEU A 585 1.37 18.69 28.44
C LEU A 585 0.97 18.14 29.80
N THR A 586 -0.24 17.61 29.89
CA THR A 586 -0.65 16.68 30.93
C THR A 586 -0.48 15.26 30.38
N GLN A 587 0.47 14.51 30.93
CA GLN A 587 0.54 13.07 30.70
C GLN A 587 -0.57 12.40 31.51
N VAL A 588 -1.37 11.56 30.84
CA VAL A 588 -2.44 10.76 31.45
C VAL A 588 -2.11 9.30 31.21
N ASN A 589 -2.10 8.51 32.28
CA ASN A 589 -2.05 7.05 32.26
C ASN A 589 -3.37 6.54 32.87
N ALA A 590 -3.63 5.23 32.82
CA ALA A 590 -4.67 4.61 33.61
C ALA A 590 -4.41 4.86 35.12
N PRO A 591 -5.45 4.88 35.98
CA PRO A 591 -5.27 5.03 37.41
C PRO A 591 -4.37 3.92 37.96
N THR A 592 -3.21 4.29 38.51
CA THR A 592 -2.24 3.34 39.05
C THR A 592 -2.71 2.76 40.38
N SER A 593 -3.63 1.81 40.32
CA SER A 593 -3.48 0.62 41.17
C SER A 593 -2.12 -0.02 40.86
N SER A 594 -1.54 -0.72 41.83
CA SER A 594 -0.32 -1.51 41.59
C SER A 594 -0.54 -2.42 40.37
N PRO A 595 0.52 -2.74 39.59
CA PRO A 595 0.46 -3.88 38.68
C PRO A 595 -0.07 -5.08 39.48
N PRO A 596 -1.11 -5.78 39.00
CA PRO A 596 -1.65 -6.90 39.76
C PRO A 596 -0.55 -7.96 39.81
N ASP A 597 -0.20 -8.39 41.02
CA ASP A 597 0.82 -9.42 41.22
C ASP A 597 0.30 -10.73 40.63
N PRO A 598 0.92 -11.27 39.55
CA PRO A 598 0.44 -12.48 38.89
C PRO A 598 0.65 -13.75 39.74
N SER A 599 1.31 -13.64 40.89
CA SER A 599 1.38 -14.71 41.91
C SER A 599 0.30 -14.62 42.99
N THR A 600 -0.48 -13.53 43.02
CA THR A 600 -1.60 -13.31 43.95
C THR A 600 -2.95 -13.39 43.19
N PRO A 601 -3.76 -14.45 43.40
CA PRO A 601 -5.08 -14.55 42.77
C PRO A 601 -6.06 -13.45 43.22
N LEU A 602 -6.99 -13.10 42.34
CA LEU A 602 -8.23 -12.39 42.71
C LEU A 602 -9.17 -13.31 43.50
N ASP A 603 -9.22 -14.58 43.11
CA ASP A 603 -10.10 -15.61 43.69
C ASP A 603 -9.45 -16.99 43.58
N SER A 604 -9.70 -17.87 44.54
CA SER A 604 -9.28 -19.28 44.51
C SER A 604 -10.28 -20.17 45.24
N GLU A 605 -10.65 -21.29 44.63
CA GLU A 605 -11.72 -22.17 45.11
C GLU A 605 -11.40 -23.65 44.86
N ASP A 606 -11.47 -24.44 45.93
CA ASP A 606 -11.30 -25.91 45.96
C ASP A 606 -12.62 -26.66 46.26
N PHE A 607 -13.72 -25.92 46.49
CA PHE A 607 -15.03 -26.45 46.85
C PHE A 607 -15.05 -27.31 48.14
N GLU A 608 -14.00 -27.31 48.97
CA GLU A 608 -13.92 -28.08 50.24
C GLU A 608 -14.96 -27.61 51.27
N SER A 609 -15.45 -26.37 51.12
CA SER A 609 -16.62 -25.85 51.83
C SER A 609 -17.89 -26.71 51.65
N GLY A 610 -17.94 -27.54 50.60
CA GLY A 610 -19.02 -28.48 50.31
C GLY A 610 -20.33 -27.82 49.87
N SER A 611 -20.38 -26.50 49.68
CA SER A 611 -21.60 -25.77 49.35
C SER A 611 -21.33 -24.43 48.66
N PHE A 612 -21.94 -24.24 47.47
CA PHE A 612 -21.92 -22.98 46.72
C PHE A 612 -22.38 -21.75 47.51
N ALA A 613 -23.06 -21.92 48.65
CA ALA A 613 -23.47 -20.79 49.47
C ALA A 613 -22.28 -20.00 50.06
N GLY A 614 -21.16 -20.68 50.35
CA GLY A 614 -19.95 -20.05 50.91
C GLY A 614 -18.90 -19.60 49.88
N THR A 615 -19.03 -20.03 48.62
CA THR A 615 -18.03 -19.86 47.57
C THR A 615 -18.23 -18.58 46.75
N GLY A 616 -17.25 -18.20 45.94
CA GLY A 616 -17.42 -17.20 44.88
C GLY A 616 -18.35 -17.63 43.73
N TYR A 617 -18.89 -18.86 43.77
CA TYR A 617 -19.49 -19.55 42.62
C TYR A 617 -20.93 -19.99 42.86
N SER A 618 -21.66 -20.29 41.78
CA SER A 618 -23.02 -20.86 41.81
C SER A 618 -23.21 -21.93 40.75
N ALA A 619 -24.05 -22.92 41.05
CA ALA A 619 -24.48 -23.93 40.09
C ALA A 619 -25.32 -23.35 38.94
N GLY A 620 -25.35 -24.08 37.83
CA GLY A 620 -26.20 -23.85 36.67
C GLY A 620 -27.69 -23.58 36.98
N ALA A 621 -28.30 -22.67 36.21
CA ALA A 621 -29.71 -22.34 36.31
C ALA A 621 -30.59 -23.32 35.49
N GLY A 622 -31.92 -23.22 35.64
CA GLY A 622 -32.89 -23.84 34.72
C GLY A 622 -32.93 -25.38 34.65
N GLY A 623 -32.12 -26.08 35.43
CA GLY A 623 -31.96 -27.54 35.37
C GLY A 623 -30.55 -28.01 34.97
N ALA A 624 -29.65 -27.11 34.58
CA ALA A 624 -28.25 -27.41 34.25
C ALA A 624 -27.31 -27.46 35.48
N ALA A 625 -27.85 -27.65 36.70
CA ALA A 625 -27.12 -27.41 37.94
C ALA A 625 -25.94 -28.37 38.17
N GLY A 626 -24.71 -27.84 38.14
CA GLY A 626 -23.51 -28.53 38.60
C GLY A 626 -23.58 -28.86 40.10
N THR A 627 -22.92 -29.94 40.51
CA THR A 627 -23.01 -30.47 41.88
C THR A 627 -21.62 -30.60 42.51
N ILE A 628 -21.44 -30.13 43.74
CA ILE A 628 -20.22 -30.40 44.52
C ILE A 628 -20.30 -31.84 45.04
N ILE A 629 -19.41 -32.70 44.53
CA ILE A 629 -19.38 -34.13 44.82
C ILE A 629 -18.37 -34.47 45.93
N ALA A 630 -18.35 -35.73 46.37
CA ALA A 630 -17.30 -36.32 47.19
C ALA A 630 -16.95 -37.74 46.71
N THR A 631 -17.19 -38.04 45.43
CA THR A 631 -17.04 -39.39 44.87
C THR A 631 -15.56 -39.72 44.68
N ALA A 632 -15.05 -40.67 45.46
CA ALA A 632 -13.69 -41.16 45.30
C ALA A 632 -13.46 -41.69 43.87
N GLY A 633 -12.41 -41.18 43.20
CA GLY A 633 -12.10 -41.45 41.79
C GLY A 633 -12.62 -40.41 40.80
N GLU A 634 -13.62 -39.61 41.17
CA GLU A 634 -14.05 -38.45 40.37
C GLU A 634 -13.36 -37.16 40.85
N VAL A 635 -13.19 -37.00 42.16
CA VAL A 635 -12.56 -35.85 42.85
C VAL A 635 -11.06 -35.64 42.51
N ILE A 636 -10.63 -34.40 42.31
CA ILE A 636 -9.34 -34.01 41.67
C ILE A 636 -8.29 -33.47 42.67
N GLY A 637 -8.70 -32.68 43.65
CA GLY A 637 -7.98 -32.26 44.86
C GLY A 637 -8.75 -32.69 46.12
N GLY A 638 -8.23 -32.35 47.31
CA GLY A 638 -8.96 -32.43 48.59
C GLY A 638 -9.87 -33.65 48.83
N THR A 639 -11.12 -33.37 49.17
CA THR A 639 -12.25 -34.29 49.40
C THR A 639 -13.47 -33.97 48.52
N ARG A 640 -13.46 -32.83 47.82
CA ARG A 640 -14.53 -32.26 47.00
C ARG A 640 -14.01 -31.83 45.63
N SER A 641 -14.93 -31.74 44.68
CA SER A 641 -14.77 -31.04 43.39
C SER A 641 -16.17 -30.71 42.87
N VAL A 642 -16.31 -29.79 41.91
CA VAL A 642 -17.60 -29.57 41.22
C VAL A 642 -17.71 -30.43 39.97
N LYS A 643 -18.87 -31.05 39.75
CA LYS A 643 -19.19 -31.91 38.60
C LYS A 643 -20.31 -31.31 37.74
N GLY A 644 -20.06 -31.22 36.44
CA GLY A 644 -21.07 -31.04 35.40
C GLY A 644 -21.40 -32.37 34.71
N SER A 645 -22.64 -32.58 34.27
CA SER A 645 -23.06 -33.82 33.59
C SER A 645 -24.31 -33.61 32.73
N ALA A 646 -24.16 -33.76 31.41
CA ALA A 646 -25.19 -33.49 30.42
C ALA A 646 -25.47 -34.71 29.51
N PRO A 647 -26.74 -35.02 29.18
CA PRO A 647 -27.08 -35.93 28.10
C PRO A 647 -26.58 -35.44 26.74
N ALA A 648 -26.34 -36.36 25.79
CA ALA A 648 -25.94 -36.05 24.41
C ALA A 648 -27.07 -35.43 23.54
N SER A 649 -28.09 -34.87 24.17
CA SER A 649 -29.21 -34.15 23.56
C SER A 649 -29.42 -32.79 24.23
N THR A 650 -28.37 -32.24 24.83
CA THR A 650 -28.39 -30.95 25.53
C THR A 650 -27.35 -30.03 24.90
N ASP A 651 -27.87 -29.20 23.99
CA ASP A 651 -27.21 -28.15 23.20
C ASP A 651 -26.29 -27.28 24.07
N TRP A 652 -26.81 -26.61 25.11
CA TRP A 652 -26.00 -25.84 26.07
C TRP A 652 -26.33 -26.21 27.51
N HIS A 653 -25.34 -26.69 28.26
CA HIS A 653 -25.43 -27.05 29.68
C HIS A 653 -24.38 -26.29 30.50
N GLU A 654 -24.71 -25.07 30.92
CA GLU A 654 -23.88 -24.22 31.78
C GLU A 654 -24.05 -24.64 33.24
N TYR A 655 -23.03 -25.29 33.82
CA TYR A 655 -23.16 -25.96 35.11
C TYR A 655 -22.50 -25.23 36.29
N LEU A 656 -21.61 -24.29 36.02
CA LEU A 656 -20.89 -23.50 37.01
C LEU A 656 -20.72 -22.06 36.53
N TYR A 657 -21.01 -21.11 37.42
CA TYR A 657 -20.83 -19.66 37.21
C TYR A 657 -19.99 -19.05 38.33
N THR A 658 -19.22 -17.99 38.04
CA THR A 658 -18.83 -17.03 39.09
C THR A 658 -19.98 -16.09 39.44
N LYS A 659 -20.06 -15.65 40.69
CA LYS A 659 -20.96 -14.57 41.12
C LYS A 659 -20.25 -13.23 40.90
N ALA A 660 -20.73 -12.40 39.96
CA ALA A 660 -20.14 -11.07 39.71
C ALA A 660 -20.12 -10.16 40.95
N ALA A 661 -21.00 -10.39 41.93
CA ALA A 661 -21.02 -9.67 43.22
C ALA A 661 -20.01 -10.19 44.27
N SER A 662 -19.37 -11.34 44.02
CA SER A 662 -18.33 -11.93 44.89
C SER A 662 -16.95 -11.87 44.22
N ILE A 663 -16.90 -12.10 42.92
CA ILE A 663 -15.70 -12.04 42.08
C ILE A 663 -15.92 -10.91 41.04
N PRO A 664 -15.71 -9.64 41.42
CA PRO A 664 -15.93 -8.51 40.52
C PRO A 664 -14.81 -8.42 39.48
N LEU A 665 -15.19 -8.47 38.20
CA LEU A 665 -14.26 -8.36 37.08
C LEU A 665 -14.31 -6.94 36.47
N GLU A 666 -13.14 -6.35 36.24
CA GLU A 666 -13.01 -4.98 35.70
C GLU A 666 -13.14 -4.97 34.17
N ALA A 667 -13.98 -4.07 33.66
CA ALA A 667 -14.14 -3.84 32.22
C ALA A 667 -12.81 -3.46 31.56
N ASN A 668 -12.48 -4.06 30.40
CA ASN A 668 -11.22 -3.84 29.66
C ASN A 668 -9.93 -4.33 30.37
N ALA A 669 -10.02 -5.03 31.51
CA ALA A 669 -8.89 -5.70 32.15
C ALA A 669 -8.63 -7.10 31.55
N THR A 670 -7.39 -7.58 31.67
CA THR A 670 -7.00 -8.93 31.26
C THR A 670 -6.97 -9.84 32.47
N TYR A 671 -7.67 -10.97 32.37
CA TYR A 671 -7.77 -12.00 33.39
C TYR A 671 -7.25 -13.33 32.87
N ARG A 672 -6.68 -14.12 33.77
CA ARG A 672 -6.30 -15.50 33.54
C ARG A 672 -7.05 -16.39 34.50
N VAL A 673 -7.75 -17.39 33.96
CA VAL A 673 -8.30 -18.49 34.76
C VAL A 673 -7.39 -19.70 34.63
N LYS A 674 -7.18 -20.41 35.73
CA LYS A 674 -6.50 -21.70 35.79
C LYS A 674 -7.36 -22.66 36.59
N PHE A 675 -7.47 -23.90 36.16
CA PHE A 675 -8.18 -24.94 36.92
C PHE A 675 -7.66 -26.33 36.56
N ARG A 676 -7.83 -27.28 37.48
CA ARG A 676 -7.60 -28.71 37.21
C ARG A 676 -8.92 -29.35 36.78
N GLY A 677 -8.85 -30.22 35.79
CA GLY A 677 -10.00 -30.88 35.19
C GLY A 677 -9.79 -32.39 35.09
N ARG A 678 -10.88 -33.15 35.21
CA ARG A 678 -10.92 -34.58 34.87
C ARG A 678 -12.21 -34.85 34.11
N THR A 679 -12.07 -35.42 32.93
CA THR A 679 -13.21 -35.95 32.18
C THR A 679 -13.67 -37.26 32.82
N ILE A 680 -14.97 -37.35 33.14
CA ILE A 680 -15.63 -38.54 33.71
C ILE A 680 -16.32 -39.34 32.59
N THR A 681 -16.92 -38.65 31.62
CA THR A 681 -17.49 -39.23 30.40
C THR A 681 -17.18 -38.29 29.26
N ALA A 682 -16.53 -38.81 28.21
CA ALA A 682 -16.17 -38.01 27.05
C ALA A 682 -17.42 -37.43 26.37
N PRO A 683 -17.34 -36.21 25.79
CA PRO A 683 -18.32 -35.73 24.84
C PRO A 683 -18.41 -36.64 23.60
N GLY A 684 -19.54 -36.60 22.89
CA GLY A 684 -19.70 -37.23 21.58
C GLY A 684 -18.87 -36.55 20.46
N ALA A 685 -18.95 -37.08 19.23
CA ALA A 685 -18.31 -36.46 18.09
C ALA A 685 -19.00 -35.12 17.74
N GLY A 686 -18.25 -34.01 17.80
CA GLY A 686 -18.77 -32.64 17.66
C GLY A 686 -19.19 -31.96 18.98
N ALA A 687 -19.25 -32.72 20.07
CA ALA A 687 -19.55 -32.24 21.42
C ALA A 687 -18.26 -31.83 22.16
N TYR A 688 -18.37 -30.96 23.17
CA TYR A 688 -17.23 -30.41 23.88
C TYR A 688 -17.58 -29.85 25.27
N PHE A 689 -16.58 -29.76 26.14
CA PHE A 689 -16.62 -28.90 27.32
C PHE A 689 -16.17 -27.49 26.92
N TYR A 690 -16.67 -26.46 27.59
CA TYR A 690 -16.24 -25.09 27.32
C TYR A 690 -16.12 -24.21 28.56
N PHE A 691 -15.37 -23.13 28.40
CA PHE A 691 -15.23 -22.00 29.31
C PHE A 691 -15.47 -20.71 28.52
N VAL A 692 -16.16 -19.73 29.13
CA VAL A 692 -16.37 -18.40 28.51
C VAL A 692 -16.62 -17.33 29.58
N ALA A 693 -16.22 -16.08 29.32
CA ALA A 693 -16.62 -14.92 30.09
C ALA A 693 -17.76 -14.17 29.37
N ARG A 694 -18.90 -13.99 30.04
CA ARG A 694 -20.12 -13.38 29.49
C ARG A 694 -20.58 -12.18 30.30
N THR A 695 -21.07 -11.14 29.62
CA THR A 695 -21.77 -10.00 30.22
C THR A 695 -23.28 -10.25 30.22
N GLY A 696 -23.96 -9.95 31.33
CA GLY A 696 -25.42 -10.10 31.44
C GLY A 696 -26.20 -9.10 30.57
N THR A 697 -25.64 -7.93 30.30
CA THR A 697 -26.23 -6.85 29.49
C THR A 697 -25.82 -6.90 28.02
N GLY A 698 -24.59 -7.33 27.70
CA GLY A 698 -24.13 -7.49 26.31
C GLY A 698 -24.54 -8.83 25.66
N GLY A 699 -24.74 -9.88 26.45
CA GLY A 699 -25.09 -11.22 25.98
C GLY A 699 -24.01 -11.89 25.11
N VAL A 700 -24.39 -12.99 24.44
CA VAL A 700 -23.49 -13.86 23.65
C VAL A 700 -22.61 -13.12 22.62
N PRO A 701 -23.07 -12.08 21.89
CA PRO A 701 -22.19 -11.31 20.98
C PRO A 701 -21.02 -10.60 21.68
N GLN A 702 -21.09 -10.46 23.01
CA GLN A 702 -20.08 -9.84 23.85
C GLN A 702 -19.32 -10.83 24.74
N ASP A 703 -19.50 -12.13 24.52
CA ASP A 703 -18.63 -13.17 25.08
C ASP A 703 -17.15 -12.95 24.69
N VAL A 704 -16.25 -13.32 25.59
CA VAL A 704 -14.79 -13.35 25.38
C VAL A 704 -14.17 -14.54 26.11
N GLY A 705 -12.93 -14.90 25.76
CA GLY A 705 -12.25 -16.04 26.38
C GLY A 705 -12.93 -17.39 26.12
N SER A 706 -13.74 -17.50 25.06
CA SER A 706 -14.40 -18.74 24.66
C SER A 706 -13.35 -19.80 24.30
N ASN A 707 -13.27 -20.86 25.10
CA ASN A 707 -12.33 -21.97 24.95
C ASN A 707 -13.09 -23.29 25.01
N GLN A 708 -12.76 -24.24 24.12
CA GLN A 708 -13.42 -25.54 23.99
C GLN A 708 -12.41 -26.68 24.14
N TRP A 709 -12.79 -27.79 24.78
CA TRP A 709 -11.94 -28.97 24.91
C TRP A 709 -12.72 -30.28 25.07
N SER A 710 -12.06 -31.42 24.81
CA SER A 710 -12.67 -32.75 24.80
C SER A 710 -11.73 -33.85 25.33
N ASP A 711 -10.77 -33.48 26.18
CA ASP A 711 -9.75 -34.35 26.79
C ASP A 711 -10.32 -35.68 27.30
N ALA A 712 -9.58 -36.77 27.08
CA ALA A 712 -10.06 -38.13 27.33
C ALA A 712 -10.35 -38.44 28.82
N PRO A 713 -11.24 -39.41 29.13
CA PRO A 713 -11.60 -39.75 30.51
C PRO A 713 -10.44 -40.23 31.39
N GLY A 714 -10.51 -39.91 32.68
CA GLY A 714 -9.71 -40.53 33.75
C GLY A 714 -8.55 -39.69 34.29
N SER A 715 -7.58 -39.31 33.45
CA SER A 715 -6.43 -38.50 33.90
C SER A 715 -6.86 -37.08 34.30
N VAL A 716 -6.15 -36.51 35.28
CA VAL A 716 -6.27 -35.08 35.58
C VAL A 716 -5.41 -34.28 34.62
N TYR A 717 -5.98 -33.25 34.02
CA TYR A 717 -5.29 -32.22 33.25
C TYR A 717 -5.40 -30.86 33.95
N THR A 718 -4.61 -29.88 33.51
CA THR A 718 -4.75 -28.47 33.90
C THR A 718 -5.14 -27.68 32.65
N LYS A 719 -6.08 -26.75 32.77
CA LYS A 719 -6.34 -25.73 31.75
C LYS A 719 -5.96 -24.36 32.32
N GLU A 720 -5.42 -23.50 31.45
CA GLU A 720 -5.06 -22.13 31.76
C GLU A 720 -5.46 -21.28 30.55
N PHE A 721 -6.34 -20.30 30.72
CA PHE A 721 -6.86 -19.46 29.65
C PHE A 721 -6.73 -17.99 30.05
N GLU A 722 -6.16 -17.16 29.18
CA GLU A 722 -6.06 -15.71 29.37
C GLU A 722 -6.98 -14.98 28.39
N PHE A 723 -7.69 -13.95 28.87
CA PHE A 723 -8.71 -13.23 28.12
C PHE A 723 -8.85 -11.79 28.61
N THR A 724 -9.08 -10.86 27.67
CA THR A 724 -9.37 -9.45 27.99
C THR A 724 -10.86 -9.19 27.86
N LEU A 725 -11.44 -8.56 28.88
CA LEU A 725 -12.86 -8.21 28.89
C LEU A 725 -13.16 -7.02 27.95
N LYS A 726 -14.38 -6.94 27.43
CA LYS A 726 -14.84 -5.73 26.71
C LYS A 726 -15.29 -4.66 27.73
N ASN A 727 -15.82 -3.54 27.24
CA ASN A 727 -16.23 -2.40 28.06
C ASN A 727 -17.59 -2.60 28.79
N TYR A 728 -17.73 -3.70 29.53
CA TYR A 728 -18.91 -4.05 30.34
C TYR A 728 -18.47 -4.39 31.77
N SER A 729 -19.21 -3.93 32.79
CA SER A 729 -18.86 -4.08 34.21
C SER A 729 -19.59 -5.21 34.93
N ASP A 730 -20.27 -6.08 34.18
CA ASP A 730 -21.16 -7.14 34.66
C ASP A 730 -20.75 -8.53 34.12
N TYR A 731 -19.46 -8.69 33.81
CA TYR A 731 -18.91 -9.97 33.38
C TYR A 731 -18.90 -11.00 34.50
N TYR A 732 -19.27 -12.23 34.15
CA TYR A 732 -19.11 -13.43 34.95
C TYR A 732 -18.52 -14.56 34.08
N LEU A 733 -17.90 -15.55 34.72
CA LEU A 733 -17.28 -16.68 34.05
C LEU A 733 -18.23 -17.88 34.09
N ILE A 734 -18.19 -18.70 33.05
CA ILE A 734 -19.06 -19.86 32.82
C ILE A 734 -18.19 -21.08 32.49
N TRP A 735 -18.52 -22.23 33.08
CA TRP A 735 -18.08 -23.54 32.58
C TRP A 735 -19.33 -24.33 32.14
N GLY A 736 -19.22 -24.97 30.98
CA GLY A 736 -20.35 -25.66 30.36
C GLY A 736 -19.98 -26.91 29.57
N ILE A 737 -21.02 -27.58 29.08
CA ILE A 737 -20.96 -28.76 28.21
C ILE A 737 -21.90 -28.50 27.02
N HIS A 738 -21.46 -28.87 25.82
CA HIS A 738 -22.25 -28.84 24.58
C HIS A 738 -22.38 -30.26 24.04
N ASP A 739 -23.59 -30.69 23.69
CA ASP A 739 -23.91 -32.04 23.21
C ASP A 739 -23.41 -33.21 24.10
N GLY A 740 -23.40 -32.97 25.40
CA GLY A 740 -23.27 -34.01 26.43
C GLY A 740 -21.86 -34.40 26.85
N GLY A 741 -21.80 -35.18 27.93
CA GLY A 741 -20.56 -35.60 28.60
C GLY A 741 -20.62 -35.36 30.11
N ALA A 742 -19.54 -35.69 30.81
CA ALA A 742 -19.41 -35.40 32.25
C ALA A 742 -17.96 -35.05 32.59
N ILE A 743 -17.79 -34.02 33.41
CA ILE A 743 -16.50 -33.44 33.78
C ILE A 743 -16.55 -32.99 35.24
N THR A 744 -15.43 -33.17 35.93
CA THR A 744 -15.14 -32.51 37.22
C THR A 744 -14.11 -31.40 37.01
N VAL A 745 -14.32 -30.28 37.71
CA VAL A 745 -13.43 -29.11 37.76
C VAL A 745 -13.10 -28.81 39.23
N ASP A 746 -11.87 -28.38 39.46
CA ASP A 746 -11.28 -28.22 40.80
C ASP A 746 -10.06 -27.27 40.76
N ASP A 747 -9.55 -26.90 41.93
CA ASP A 747 -8.39 -25.99 42.12
C ASP A 747 -8.49 -24.72 41.23
N ILE A 748 -9.65 -24.08 41.20
CA ILE A 748 -9.88 -22.90 40.35
C ILE A 748 -9.10 -21.72 40.92
N THR A 749 -8.39 -21.02 40.05
CA THR A 749 -7.64 -19.79 40.35
C THR A 749 -7.98 -18.74 39.30
N ILE A 750 -8.49 -17.58 39.72
CA ILE A 750 -8.68 -16.42 38.83
C ILE A 750 -7.65 -15.37 39.21
N THR A 751 -6.80 -14.97 38.27
CA THR A 751 -5.75 -13.96 38.47
C THR A 751 -5.99 -12.79 37.52
N LYS A 752 -5.86 -11.56 38.02
CA LYS A 752 -5.84 -10.38 37.16
C LYS A 752 -4.41 -10.22 36.62
N VAL A 753 -4.25 -10.22 35.30
CA VAL A 753 -2.92 -10.13 34.66
C VAL A 753 -2.62 -8.70 34.21
N LYS A 754 -3.66 -7.94 33.82
CA LYS A 754 -3.53 -6.54 33.40
C LYS A 754 -4.67 -5.72 33.98
N ASN A 755 -4.36 -4.51 34.46
CA ASN A 755 -5.38 -3.51 34.79
C ASN A 755 -6.08 -3.04 33.50
N ALA A 756 -7.30 -2.50 33.62
CA ALA A 756 -7.90 -1.73 32.54
C ALA A 756 -6.98 -0.56 32.18
N GLY A 757 -6.52 -0.55 30.92
CA GLY A 757 -5.79 0.60 30.36
C GLY A 757 -6.73 1.78 30.10
N LEU A 758 -6.19 2.88 29.58
CA LEU A 758 -7.03 4.00 29.14
C LEU A 758 -8.01 3.55 28.04
N PRO A 759 -9.31 3.91 28.15
CA PRO A 759 -10.27 3.64 27.08
C PRO A 759 -9.93 4.49 25.84
N PRO A 760 -10.32 4.04 24.63
CA PRO A 760 -10.15 4.82 23.41
C PRO A 760 -10.75 6.22 23.50
N MET A 761 -10.02 7.24 23.04
CA MET A 761 -10.43 8.65 23.18
C MET A 761 -11.17 9.17 21.93
N SER A 762 -12.48 9.30 22.04
CA SER A 762 -13.31 10.06 21.09
C SER A 762 -13.29 11.57 21.39
N TYR A 763 -13.47 12.37 20.35
CA TYR A 763 -13.48 13.84 20.39
C TYR A 763 -14.41 14.46 19.32
N HIS A 764 -14.78 15.72 19.53
CA HIS A 764 -15.42 16.59 18.54
C HIS A 764 -14.50 17.77 18.18
N LEU A 765 -14.67 18.32 16.98
CA LEU A 765 -13.99 19.55 16.59
C LEU A 765 -14.56 20.77 17.36
N ASP A 766 -13.75 21.81 17.53
CA ASP A 766 -14.19 23.08 18.09
C ASP A 766 -15.15 23.78 17.12
N SER A 767 -16.41 23.98 17.52
CA SER A 767 -17.48 24.49 16.65
C SER A 767 -17.34 25.96 16.25
N ALA A 768 -16.45 26.73 16.89
CA ALA A 768 -16.09 28.07 16.44
C ALA A 768 -14.98 28.05 15.37
N ALA A 769 -14.12 27.03 15.39
CA ALA A 769 -13.10 26.81 14.35
C ALA A 769 -13.63 26.00 13.15
N PHE A 770 -14.62 25.13 13.37
CA PHE A 770 -15.19 24.20 12.37
C PHE A 770 -16.73 24.21 12.42
N PRO A 771 -17.38 25.34 12.07
CA PRO A 771 -18.84 25.45 12.13
C PRO A 771 -19.51 24.47 11.16
N GLY A 772 -20.50 23.72 11.67
CA GLY A 772 -21.29 22.75 10.89
C GLY A 772 -20.73 21.32 10.85
N VAL A 773 -19.49 21.09 11.30
CA VAL A 773 -18.98 19.73 11.54
C VAL A 773 -19.59 19.21 12.84
N THR A 774 -20.26 18.06 12.79
CA THR A 774 -20.98 17.48 13.94
C THR A 774 -20.56 16.05 14.27
N GLU A 775 -19.70 15.44 13.44
CA GLU A 775 -19.23 14.09 13.67
C GLU A 775 -18.39 13.94 14.95
N THR A 776 -18.39 12.72 15.47
CA THR A 776 -17.38 12.24 16.42
C THR A 776 -16.21 11.67 15.64
N PHE A 777 -15.00 11.87 16.15
CA PHE A 777 -13.75 11.33 15.61
C PHE A 777 -12.96 10.67 16.75
N GLY A 778 -12.14 9.66 16.46
CA GLY A 778 -11.42 8.94 17.50
C GLY A 778 -12.32 7.98 18.30
N GLY A 779 -11.71 7.07 19.04
CA GLY A 779 -12.40 6.01 19.80
C GLY A 779 -12.12 4.60 19.29
N GLU A 780 -11.27 4.45 18.27
CA GLU A 780 -10.88 3.16 17.67
C GLU A 780 -9.71 2.50 18.39
N ILE A 781 -8.84 3.29 19.05
CA ILE A 781 -7.57 2.83 19.63
C ILE A 781 -7.44 3.29 21.08
N ALA A 782 -7.15 2.36 21.98
CA ALA A 782 -6.67 2.66 23.33
C ALA A 782 -5.18 3.04 23.27
N LEU A 783 -4.86 4.28 23.58
CA LEU A 783 -3.48 4.80 23.57
C LEU A 783 -3.09 5.25 24.97
N GLU A 784 -1.93 4.78 25.44
CA GLU A 784 -1.44 5.06 26.78
C GLU A 784 0.09 5.14 26.80
N PRO A 785 0.71 6.15 27.42
CA PRO A 785 0.12 7.41 27.89
C PRO A 785 -0.59 8.25 26.81
N LEU A 786 -1.55 9.07 27.22
CA LEU A 786 -2.03 10.22 26.44
C LEU A 786 -1.29 11.50 26.84
N PHE A 787 -1.04 12.38 25.87
CA PHE A 787 -0.33 13.65 26.07
C PHE A 787 -1.21 14.84 25.71
N LEU A 788 -2.06 15.26 26.65
CA LEU A 788 -3.09 16.29 26.40
C LEU A 788 -2.51 17.71 26.54
N PRO A 789 -2.73 18.63 25.59
CA PRO A 789 -2.36 20.05 25.70
C PRO A 789 -2.89 20.72 26.98
N SER A 790 -2.00 21.36 27.74
CA SER A 790 -2.30 22.00 29.02
C SER A 790 -1.65 23.38 29.15
N GLY A 791 -2.12 24.18 30.12
CA GLY A 791 -1.69 25.57 30.29
C GLY A 791 -2.39 26.52 29.33
N SER A 792 -1.64 27.40 28.66
CA SER A 792 -2.17 28.46 27.78
C SER A 792 -1.22 28.76 26.61
N GLY A 793 -1.60 29.70 25.75
CA GLY A 793 -0.82 30.08 24.57
C GLY A 793 -0.95 29.11 23.40
N PHE A 794 -2.07 28.40 23.29
CA PHE A 794 -2.46 27.57 22.15
C PHE A 794 -3.96 27.75 21.86
N THR A 795 -4.37 27.42 20.63
CA THR A 795 -5.76 27.37 20.18
C THR A 795 -6.21 25.91 20.13
N THR A 796 -7.26 25.57 20.87
CA THR A 796 -7.90 24.25 20.78
C THR A 796 -8.63 24.10 19.44
N LEU A 797 -8.40 22.98 18.75
CA LEU A 797 -9.07 22.62 17.50
C LEU A 797 -10.07 21.46 17.69
N ALA A 798 -9.90 20.65 18.74
CA ALA A 798 -10.82 19.58 19.14
C ALA A 798 -10.81 19.32 20.66
N ARG A 799 -11.92 18.82 21.21
CA ARG A 799 -12.03 18.39 22.62
C ARG A 799 -12.65 17.02 22.77
N SER A 800 -12.23 16.27 23.80
CA SER A 800 -12.74 14.92 24.09
C SER A 800 -14.24 14.92 24.41
N THR A 801 -14.91 13.79 24.13
CA THR A 801 -16.35 13.57 24.43
C THR A 801 -16.64 13.30 25.92
N GLU A 802 -15.64 13.49 26.78
CA GLU A 802 -15.71 13.20 28.22
C GLU A 802 -16.61 14.19 28.96
N SER A 803 -17.11 13.81 30.15
CA SER A 803 -17.93 14.69 31.00
C SER A 803 -17.24 16.00 31.43
N THR A 804 -15.90 16.05 31.34
CA THR A 804 -15.11 17.28 31.37
C THR A 804 -14.25 17.33 30.10
N PRO A 805 -14.72 17.99 29.01
CA PRO A 805 -14.01 17.98 27.72
C PRO A 805 -12.61 18.59 27.78
N ARG A 806 -11.59 17.78 27.48
CA ARG A 806 -10.17 18.17 27.50
C ARG A 806 -9.69 18.51 26.08
N PRO A 807 -8.71 19.42 25.87
CA PRO A 807 -8.12 19.63 24.55
C PRO A 807 -7.48 18.33 24.02
N VAL A 808 -7.79 17.98 22.77
CA VAL A 808 -7.28 16.75 22.10
C VAL A 808 -6.42 17.10 20.90
N ILE A 809 -6.90 18.00 20.03
CA ILE A 809 -6.11 18.61 18.96
C ILE A 809 -5.92 20.09 19.30
N ALA A 810 -4.69 20.59 19.21
CA ALA A 810 -4.35 21.98 19.50
C ALA A 810 -3.27 22.53 18.56
N ARG A 811 -3.33 23.83 18.27
CA ARG A 811 -2.36 24.59 17.47
C ARG A 811 -1.64 25.63 18.32
N LYS A 812 -0.34 25.75 18.18
CA LYS A 812 0.51 26.76 18.84
C LYS A 812 1.44 27.42 17.83
N THR A 813 1.28 28.73 17.63
CA THR A 813 2.21 29.53 16.84
C THR A 813 3.47 29.80 17.67
N LEU A 814 4.64 29.57 17.09
CA LEU A 814 5.96 29.73 17.70
C LEU A 814 6.82 30.64 16.81
N THR A 815 8.01 31.02 17.29
CA THR A 815 8.89 31.93 16.55
C THR A 815 9.38 31.28 15.25
N GLY A 816 8.78 31.66 14.13
CA GLY A 816 9.16 31.21 12.79
C GLY A 816 8.53 29.90 12.31
N TRP A 817 7.63 29.28 13.07
CA TRP A 817 6.90 28.06 12.69
C TRP A 817 5.60 27.87 13.50
N THR A 818 4.72 26.99 13.03
CA THR A 818 3.50 26.58 13.75
C THR A 818 3.63 25.12 14.18
N SER A 819 3.28 24.80 15.43
CA SER A 819 3.17 23.45 15.95
C SER A 819 1.70 23.05 16.09
N VAL A 820 1.33 21.83 15.70
CA VAL A 820 -0.02 21.27 15.90
C VAL A 820 0.13 19.89 16.50
N LEU A 821 -0.46 19.64 17.66
CA LEU A 821 -0.44 18.32 18.31
C LEU A 821 -1.84 17.70 18.26
N ALA A 822 -1.94 16.46 17.79
CA ALA A 822 -3.10 15.59 17.94
C ALA A 822 -2.78 14.49 18.96
N SER A 823 -3.51 14.46 20.08
CA SER A 823 -3.22 13.56 21.21
C SER A 823 -3.63 12.10 20.95
N THR A 824 -4.44 11.86 19.92
CA THR A 824 -4.94 10.58 19.42
C THR A 824 -5.27 10.76 17.93
N PRO A 825 -5.14 9.73 17.07
CA PRO A 825 -5.64 9.77 15.70
C PRO A 825 -7.19 9.76 15.64
N PRO A 826 -7.78 9.98 14.45
CA PRO A 826 -7.15 10.49 13.22
C PRO A 826 -6.80 11.99 13.36
N ILE A 827 -6.30 12.62 12.29
CA ILE A 827 -6.31 14.09 12.15
C ILE A 827 -7.32 14.43 11.05
N PRO A 828 -8.51 15.00 11.35
CA PRO A 828 -9.60 15.03 10.38
C PRO A 828 -9.37 15.92 9.15
N SER A 829 -9.98 15.56 8.02
CA SER A 829 -9.88 16.27 6.74
C SER A 829 -10.29 17.75 6.83
N PRO A 830 -11.28 18.17 7.66
CA PRO A 830 -11.56 19.60 7.86
C PRO A 830 -10.42 20.32 8.61
N VAL A 831 -9.78 19.64 9.57
CA VAL A 831 -8.62 20.17 10.32
C VAL A 831 -7.43 20.31 9.39
N LEU A 832 -7.11 19.26 8.62
CA LEU A 832 -6.03 19.26 7.64
C LEU A 832 -6.24 20.35 6.58
N ARG A 833 -7.40 20.41 5.93
CA ARG A 833 -7.73 21.45 4.92
C ARG A 833 -7.60 22.86 5.50
N LYS A 834 -8.01 23.07 6.76
CA LYS A 834 -7.80 24.36 7.43
C LYS A 834 -6.32 24.65 7.69
N LEU A 835 -5.54 23.69 8.18
CA LEU A 835 -4.09 23.89 8.38
C LEU A 835 -3.36 24.15 7.07
N TYR A 836 -3.77 23.50 5.99
CA TYR A 836 -3.26 23.70 4.64
C TYR A 836 -3.55 25.15 4.19
N SER A 837 -4.80 25.58 4.30
CA SER A 837 -5.24 26.94 3.97
C SER A 837 -4.50 28.00 4.80
N ASP A 838 -4.39 27.79 6.12
CA ASP A 838 -3.71 28.67 7.07
C ASP A 838 -2.18 28.71 6.86
N ALA A 839 -1.59 27.69 6.21
CA ALA A 839 -0.18 27.63 5.81
C ALA A 839 0.05 28.08 4.35
N GLY A 840 -1.02 28.44 3.62
CA GLY A 840 -0.95 28.86 2.23
C GLY A 840 -0.71 27.73 1.22
N VAL A 841 -0.98 26.47 1.58
CA VAL A 841 -1.02 25.32 0.64
C VAL A 841 -2.19 25.50 -0.32
N HIS A 842 -1.99 25.24 -1.62
CA HIS A 842 -3.11 25.27 -2.58
C HIS A 842 -4.08 24.10 -2.36
N VAL A 843 -5.35 24.43 -2.10
CA VAL A 843 -6.45 23.47 -1.93
C VAL A 843 -7.28 23.44 -3.20
N TYR A 844 -7.23 22.32 -3.92
CA TYR A 844 -7.94 22.13 -5.19
C TYR A 844 -9.45 21.90 -4.99
N THR A 845 -9.87 21.25 -3.91
CA THR A 845 -11.29 20.98 -3.62
C THR A 845 -11.66 21.30 -2.16
N GLY A 846 -12.83 21.89 -1.97
CA GLY A 846 -13.44 22.09 -0.65
C GLY A 846 -14.17 20.85 -0.10
N GLY A 847 -14.40 19.83 -0.92
CA GLY A 847 -15.17 18.63 -0.57
C GLY A 847 -14.36 17.56 0.17
N ASP A 848 -15.04 16.69 0.91
CA ASP A 848 -14.49 15.48 1.56
C ASP A 848 -14.43 14.30 0.55
N ASP A 849 -13.87 14.55 -0.63
CA ASP A 849 -13.69 13.60 -1.73
C ASP A 849 -12.19 13.44 -2.02
N ASN A 850 -11.79 12.27 -2.54
CA ASN A 850 -10.38 11.90 -2.62
C ASN A 850 -9.72 12.58 -3.83
N LEU A 851 -8.62 13.29 -3.62
CA LEU A 851 -7.93 14.09 -4.64
C LEU A 851 -6.44 13.76 -4.69
N GLU A 852 -5.95 13.44 -5.88
CA GLU A 852 -4.51 13.45 -6.19
C GLU A 852 -4.20 14.47 -7.30
N ALA A 853 -3.01 15.07 -7.29
CA ALA A 853 -2.59 16.01 -8.33
C ALA A 853 -1.07 16.13 -8.44
N ASN A 854 -0.61 16.48 -9.64
CA ASN A 854 0.77 16.90 -9.90
C ASN A 854 0.82 18.15 -10.80
N ALA A 855 1.99 18.49 -11.34
CA ALA A 855 2.15 19.65 -12.22
C ALA A 855 1.14 19.67 -13.40
N ALA A 856 0.91 18.52 -14.03
CA ALA A 856 0.13 18.38 -15.26
C ALA A 856 -1.19 17.59 -15.12
N TRP A 857 -1.45 16.92 -14.00
CA TRP A 857 -2.62 16.04 -13.81
C TRP A 857 -3.37 16.31 -12.51
N ILE A 858 -4.68 16.04 -12.52
CA ILE A 858 -5.56 16.01 -11.35
C ILE A 858 -6.48 14.79 -11.47
N SER A 859 -6.58 13.99 -10.42
CA SER A 859 -7.58 12.95 -10.24
C SER A 859 -8.52 13.33 -9.10
N LEU A 860 -9.82 13.13 -9.29
CA LEU A 860 -10.84 13.32 -8.25
C LEU A 860 -11.76 12.09 -8.21
N HIS A 861 -11.76 11.35 -7.10
CA HIS A 861 -12.61 10.18 -6.87
C HIS A 861 -13.68 10.48 -5.82
N ALA A 862 -14.96 10.40 -6.21
CA ALA A 862 -16.08 10.87 -5.41
C ALA A 862 -16.47 9.87 -4.30
N LYS A 863 -16.20 10.24 -3.04
CA LYS A 863 -16.67 9.50 -1.84
C LYS A 863 -18.19 9.57 -1.69
N THR A 864 -18.79 10.66 -2.18
CA THR A 864 -20.23 10.93 -2.09
C THR A 864 -20.76 11.41 -3.44
N ALA A 865 -22.01 11.09 -3.77
CA ALA A 865 -22.66 11.66 -4.95
C ALA A 865 -22.93 13.17 -4.76
N GLY A 866 -22.87 13.95 -5.84
CA GLY A 866 -23.22 15.37 -5.86
C GLY A 866 -22.34 16.20 -6.79
N THR A 867 -22.51 17.52 -6.71
CA THR A 867 -21.72 18.49 -7.46
C THR A 867 -20.36 18.71 -6.79
N LYS A 868 -19.28 18.50 -7.55
CA LYS A 868 -17.87 18.62 -7.14
C LYS A 868 -17.22 19.78 -7.87
N THR A 869 -16.27 20.47 -7.24
CA THR A 869 -15.56 21.60 -7.84
C THR A 869 -14.06 21.46 -7.65
N VAL A 870 -13.31 21.60 -8.74
CA VAL A 870 -11.85 21.64 -8.79
C VAL A 870 -11.40 23.08 -9.06
N THR A 871 -10.45 23.58 -8.27
CA THR A 871 -9.85 24.91 -8.37
C THR A 871 -8.36 24.77 -8.70
N LEU A 872 -7.87 25.46 -9.73
CA LEU A 872 -6.46 25.39 -10.12
C LEU A 872 -5.62 26.42 -9.35
N PRO A 873 -4.33 26.15 -9.05
CA PRO A 873 -3.44 27.11 -8.38
C PRO A 873 -3.13 28.35 -9.24
N THR A 874 -3.27 28.20 -10.57
CA THR A 874 -3.17 29.28 -11.56
C THR A 874 -4.21 29.03 -12.66
N PRO A 875 -4.81 30.08 -13.25
CA PRO A 875 -5.59 29.94 -14.48
C PRO A 875 -4.74 29.31 -15.59
N GLY A 876 -5.33 28.46 -16.42
CA GLY A 876 -4.62 27.81 -17.51
C GLY A 876 -5.48 26.81 -18.29
N PRO A 877 -4.90 26.05 -19.23
CA PRO A 877 -5.63 25.01 -19.95
C PRO A 877 -6.07 23.91 -18.99
N LEU A 878 -7.32 23.45 -19.17
CA LEU A 878 -7.85 22.31 -18.45
C LEU A 878 -8.68 21.45 -19.41
N TYR A 879 -8.30 20.19 -19.54
CA TYR A 879 -8.92 19.21 -20.43
C TYR A 879 -9.36 17.99 -19.61
N ASP A 880 -10.60 17.56 -19.81
CA ASP A 880 -11.16 16.36 -19.20
C ASP A 880 -10.90 15.16 -20.12
N THR A 881 -10.12 14.19 -19.65
CA THR A 881 -9.77 13.00 -20.45
C THR A 881 -10.87 11.95 -20.44
N GLY A 882 -11.84 12.03 -19.53
CA GLY A 882 -13.05 11.21 -19.52
C GLY A 882 -14.00 11.61 -20.64
N SER A 883 -14.34 12.90 -20.75
CA SER A 883 -15.20 13.45 -21.82
C SER A 883 -14.46 13.94 -23.06
N GLU A 884 -13.13 13.78 -23.10
CA GLU A 884 -12.23 14.17 -24.20
C GLU A 884 -12.41 15.63 -24.67
N THR A 885 -12.72 16.51 -23.72
CA THR A 885 -13.16 17.89 -23.97
C THR A 885 -12.24 18.91 -23.30
N LEU A 886 -11.78 19.90 -24.08
CA LEU A 886 -11.10 21.09 -23.55
C LEU A 886 -12.14 21.98 -22.84
N LEU A 887 -12.10 22.02 -21.51
CA LEU A 887 -12.98 22.84 -20.68
C LEU A 887 -12.67 24.34 -20.81
N GLY A 888 -11.42 24.68 -21.16
CA GLY A 888 -10.99 26.03 -21.51
C GLY A 888 -9.47 26.20 -21.50
N LEU A 889 -8.98 27.27 -22.12
CA LEU A 889 -7.55 27.63 -22.17
C LEU A 889 -7.08 28.49 -20.96
N SER A 890 -8.01 29.04 -20.19
CA SER A 890 -7.74 29.90 -19.02
C SER A 890 -8.75 29.61 -17.90
N THR A 891 -8.97 28.32 -17.65
CA THR A 891 -9.87 27.81 -16.62
C THR A 891 -9.25 28.05 -15.25
N SER A 892 -10.03 28.59 -14.31
CA SER A 892 -9.63 28.73 -12.89
C SER A 892 -10.34 27.72 -11.99
N THR A 893 -11.58 27.37 -12.34
CA THR A 893 -12.44 26.42 -11.65
C THR A 893 -13.23 25.59 -12.65
N ALA A 894 -13.41 24.31 -12.38
CA ALA A 894 -14.31 23.42 -13.13
C ALA A 894 -15.24 22.68 -12.16
N THR A 895 -16.44 22.34 -12.62
CA THR A 895 -17.50 21.74 -11.80
C THR A 895 -18.10 20.54 -12.50
N PHE A 896 -18.25 19.44 -11.77
CA PHE A 896 -18.69 18.13 -12.25
C PHE A 896 -19.86 17.63 -11.39
N THR A 897 -20.82 16.93 -11.98
CA THR A 897 -21.85 16.19 -11.21
C THR A 897 -21.49 14.72 -11.25
N MET A 898 -21.19 14.14 -10.09
CA MET A 898 -20.63 12.80 -9.95
C MET A 898 -21.51 11.94 -9.06
N ALA A 899 -21.62 10.65 -9.36
CA ALA A 899 -22.10 9.62 -8.45
C ALA A 899 -21.03 9.29 -7.39
N LYS A 900 -21.38 8.47 -6.40
CA LYS A 900 -20.37 7.86 -5.52
C LYS A 900 -19.59 6.83 -6.34
N GLY A 901 -18.26 6.85 -6.26
CA GLY A 901 -17.37 5.94 -6.98
C GLY A 901 -16.95 6.42 -8.38
N ASP A 902 -17.50 7.53 -8.87
CA ASP A 902 -17.02 8.15 -10.11
C ASP A 902 -15.59 8.70 -9.92
N THR A 903 -14.77 8.57 -10.96
CA THR A 903 -13.46 9.23 -11.06
C THR A 903 -13.46 10.17 -12.27
N VAL A 904 -13.07 11.43 -12.04
CA VAL A 904 -12.78 12.41 -13.09
C VAL A 904 -11.28 12.62 -13.18
N LEU A 905 -10.75 12.52 -14.41
CA LEU A 905 -9.32 12.65 -14.73
C LEU A 905 -9.14 13.90 -15.61
N LEU A 906 -8.30 14.83 -15.14
CA LEU A 906 -8.08 16.11 -15.80
C LEU A 906 -6.58 16.31 -16.06
N THR A 907 -6.23 16.85 -17.23
CA THR A 907 -4.89 17.39 -17.45
C THR A 907 -4.90 18.92 -17.49
N ARG A 908 -3.91 19.53 -16.82
CA ARG A 908 -3.61 20.97 -16.78
C ARG A 908 -2.78 21.43 -17.99
N SER A 909 -2.93 20.72 -19.11
CA SER A 909 -2.21 20.91 -20.36
C SER A 909 -3.23 21.01 -21.50
N ASN A 910 -2.80 21.39 -22.70
CA ASN A 910 -3.66 21.42 -23.88
C ASN A 910 -3.24 20.31 -24.85
N PRO A 911 -3.76 19.06 -24.72
CA PRO A 911 -3.33 17.92 -25.53
C PRO A 911 -3.51 18.16 -27.03
N LEU A 912 -4.44 19.06 -27.38
CA LEU A 912 -4.71 19.58 -28.73
C LEU A 912 -3.49 20.24 -29.43
N VAL A 913 -2.44 20.61 -28.68
CA VAL A 913 -1.19 21.20 -29.20
C VAL A 913 0.08 20.62 -28.56
N THR A 914 -0.03 19.52 -27.80
CA THR A 914 1.10 18.89 -27.08
C THR A 914 1.22 17.38 -27.38
N GLY A 915 0.69 16.95 -28.53
CA GLY A 915 0.82 15.57 -29.01
C GLY A 915 -0.13 14.58 -28.35
N GLY A 916 -1.24 15.05 -27.77
CA GLY A 916 -2.20 14.23 -27.04
C GLY A 916 -3.54 13.99 -27.76
N VAL A 917 -3.79 14.61 -28.92
CA VAL A 917 -4.99 14.34 -29.74
C VAL A 917 -4.61 14.28 -31.21
N VAL A 918 -5.03 13.21 -31.88
CA VAL A 918 -5.09 13.10 -33.33
C VAL A 918 -6.48 13.55 -33.78
N PHE A 919 -6.56 14.56 -34.63
CA PHE A 919 -7.82 15.09 -35.16
C PHE A 919 -8.20 14.37 -36.46
N GLY A 920 -9.28 13.61 -36.41
CA GLY A 920 -10.06 13.23 -37.58
C GLY A 920 -11.34 14.07 -37.71
N PHE A 921 -12.09 13.88 -38.82
CA PHE A 921 -13.34 14.62 -39.06
C PHE A 921 -14.62 13.77 -38.90
N GLU A 922 -14.52 12.64 -38.19
CA GLU A 922 -15.55 11.60 -38.03
C GLU A 922 -16.96 12.08 -37.62
N THR A 923 -17.07 13.22 -36.92
CA THR A 923 -18.36 13.84 -36.58
C THR A 923 -19.12 14.41 -37.79
N GLY A 924 -18.52 14.41 -38.99
CA GLY A 924 -19.13 14.87 -40.24
C GLY A 924 -19.28 16.39 -40.36
N SER A 925 -18.76 17.17 -39.40
CA SER A 925 -19.02 18.61 -39.30
C SER A 925 -17.84 19.40 -38.71
N PHE A 926 -17.55 20.55 -39.31
CA PHE A 926 -16.59 21.51 -38.73
C PHE A 926 -17.06 22.10 -37.39
N ALA A 927 -18.37 22.23 -37.17
CA ALA A 927 -18.93 22.87 -35.98
C ALA A 927 -18.69 22.07 -34.68
N THR A 928 -18.39 20.78 -34.81
CA THR A 928 -18.01 19.85 -33.74
C THR A 928 -16.52 19.50 -33.77
N SER A 929 -15.70 20.28 -34.49
CA SER A 929 -14.26 20.06 -34.66
C SER A 929 -13.43 21.25 -34.15
N HIS A 930 -12.13 21.04 -34.04
CA HIS A 930 -11.17 22.10 -33.73
C HIS A 930 -10.70 22.91 -34.96
N PHE A 931 -11.41 22.80 -36.09
CA PHE A 931 -11.04 23.40 -37.38
C PHE A 931 -12.23 24.08 -38.07
N THR A 932 -11.97 24.88 -39.10
CA THR A 932 -13.01 25.47 -39.97
C THR A 932 -12.68 25.30 -41.46
N GLY A 933 -13.72 25.27 -42.29
CA GLY A 933 -13.65 25.23 -43.76
C GLY A 933 -13.13 26.54 -44.37
N GLY A 934 -11.87 26.89 -44.07
CA GLY A 934 -11.23 28.16 -44.40
C GLY A 934 -11.84 29.37 -43.68
N PHE A 935 -11.54 30.56 -44.20
CA PHE A 935 -12.03 31.83 -43.63
C PHE A 935 -13.55 31.96 -43.82
N GLY A 936 -14.30 32.23 -42.73
CA GLY A 936 -15.76 32.34 -42.81
C GLY A 936 -16.49 31.04 -43.23
N GLY A 937 -15.85 29.88 -43.12
CA GLY A 937 -16.48 28.56 -43.27
C GLY A 937 -17.01 28.24 -44.68
N SER A 938 -16.52 28.92 -45.72
CA SER A 938 -17.07 28.85 -47.09
C SER A 938 -16.09 28.28 -48.14
N TYR A 939 -14.96 27.70 -47.72
CA TYR A 939 -13.87 27.26 -48.62
C TYR A 939 -13.49 25.78 -48.49
N GLY A 940 -14.11 25.02 -47.59
CA GLY A 940 -13.87 23.58 -47.46
C GLY A 940 -15.07 22.85 -46.88
N THR A 941 -15.13 21.55 -47.09
CA THR A 941 -16.26 20.67 -46.69
C THR A 941 -15.74 19.41 -46.03
N ILE A 942 -16.46 18.88 -45.03
CA ILE A 942 -16.26 17.49 -44.62
C ILE A 942 -16.94 16.57 -45.63
N THR A 943 -16.28 15.47 -46.03
CA THR A 943 -16.80 14.51 -47.02
C THR A 943 -16.73 13.07 -46.50
N SER A 944 -17.78 12.30 -46.77
CA SER A 944 -17.85 10.84 -46.58
C SER A 944 -17.69 10.05 -47.89
N THR A 945 -17.27 10.71 -48.98
CA THR A 945 -17.09 10.04 -50.28
C THR A 945 -15.84 9.15 -50.25
N PRO A 946 -15.92 7.81 -50.43
CA PRO A 946 -14.77 6.92 -50.17
C PRO A 946 -13.52 7.17 -51.05
N SER A 947 -13.69 7.74 -52.24
CA SER A 947 -12.55 8.17 -53.08
C SER A 947 -11.81 9.41 -52.54
N GLN A 948 -12.47 10.19 -51.68
CA GLN A 948 -11.93 11.39 -51.03
C GLN A 948 -11.50 11.13 -49.59
N VAL A 949 -12.22 10.28 -48.83
CA VAL A 949 -11.87 9.95 -47.43
C VAL A 949 -10.47 9.34 -47.33
N VAL A 950 -9.65 9.84 -46.40
CA VAL A 950 -8.28 9.41 -46.13
C VAL A 950 -8.28 8.13 -45.29
N SER A 951 -8.94 8.21 -44.14
CA SER A 951 -9.07 7.23 -43.07
C SER A 951 -10.46 7.40 -42.42
N GLY A 952 -10.91 6.45 -41.61
CA GLY A 952 -12.22 6.52 -40.96
C GLY A 952 -13.40 6.62 -41.95
N SER A 953 -14.33 7.50 -41.63
CA SER A 953 -15.61 7.75 -42.33
C SER A 953 -15.67 9.12 -42.99
N HIS A 954 -14.91 10.10 -42.50
CA HIS A 954 -15.03 11.51 -42.86
C HIS A 954 -13.69 12.26 -42.84
N SER A 955 -13.35 12.93 -43.95
CA SER A 955 -12.15 13.80 -44.05
C SER A 955 -12.50 15.24 -44.39
N ALA A 956 -11.62 16.19 -44.05
CA ALA A 956 -11.72 17.55 -44.58
C ALA A 956 -11.23 17.61 -46.02
N TYR A 957 -12.04 18.18 -46.92
CA TYR A 957 -11.83 18.20 -48.36
C TYR A 957 -11.93 19.61 -48.95
N GLY A 958 -10.98 19.95 -49.82
CA GLY A 958 -10.96 21.16 -50.62
C GLY A 958 -10.80 20.84 -52.10
N ALA A 959 -11.55 21.52 -52.96
CA ALA A 959 -11.44 21.39 -54.41
C ALA A 959 -11.72 22.73 -55.09
N ALA A 960 -10.85 23.12 -56.03
CA ALA A 960 -10.96 24.38 -56.75
C ALA A 960 -10.56 24.23 -58.23
N PRO A 961 -11.18 24.99 -59.16
CA PRO A 961 -10.78 25.03 -60.56
C PRO A 961 -9.29 25.38 -60.74
N ALA A 962 -8.66 24.84 -61.78
CA ALA A 962 -7.23 25.06 -62.09
C ALA A 962 -6.84 26.53 -62.39
N THR A 963 -7.81 27.45 -62.40
CA THR A 963 -7.64 28.91 -62.53
C THR A 963 -7.71 29.65 -61.19
N THR A 964 -7.86 28.95 -60.07
CA THR A 964 -7.94 29.54 -58.73
C THR A 964 -6.54 29.68 -58.12
N ASP A 965 -6.05 30.92 -58.11
CA ASP A 965 -4.71 31.34 -57.63
C ASP A 965 -4.39 30.82 -56.22
N TRP A 966 -5.13 31.26 -55.19
CA TRP A 966 -5.01 30.76 -53.81
C TRP A 966 -6.37 30.29 -53.27
N TYR A 967 -6.40 29.08 -52.68
CA TYR A 967 -7.61 28.50 -52.09
C TYR A 967 -7.29 27.79 -50.76
N GLU A 968 -7.54 28.48 -49.64
CA GLU A 968 -7.31 27.97 -48.29
C GLU A 968 -8.58 27.31 -47.73
N PHE A 969 -8.63 25.97 -47.68
CA PHE A 969 -9.85 25.22 -47.41
C PHE A 969 -9.99 24.70 -45.98
N LEU A 970 -8.90 24.68 -45.20
CA LEU A 970 -8.88 24.16 -43.83
C LEU A 970 -8.01 25.04 -42.94
N TYR A 971 -8.58 25.53 -41.84
CA TYR A 971 -7.91 26.31 -40.79
C TYR A 971 -8.04 25.62 -39.43
N SER A 972 -7.01 25.68 -38.58
CA SER A 972 -7.17 25.39 -37.15
C SER A 972 -7.89 26.54 -36.42
N ASN A 973 -8.70 26.22 -35.41
CA ASN A 973 -9.39 27.21 -34.58
C ASN A 973 -8.48 27.69 -33.43
N PRO A 974 -7.96 28.94 -33.45
CA PRO A 974 -7.02 29.43 -32.43
C PRO A 974 -7.64 29.57 -31.02
N ALA A 975 -8.98 29.51 -30.90
CA ALA A 975 -9.65 29.49 -29.59
C ALA A 975 -9.54 28.15 -28.85
N THR A 976 -9.00 27.10 -29.49
CA THR A 976 -8.75 25.77 -28.88
C THR A 976 -7.35 25.25 -29.23
N ILE A 977 -6.95 25.34 -30.50
CA ILE A 977 -5.58 25.08 -30.98
C ILE A 977 -4.76 26.37 -30.85
N ALA A 978 -4.49 26.75 -29.59
CA ALA A 978 -3.72 27.96 -29.26
C ALA A 978 -2.21 27.68 -29.32
N LEU A 979 -1.57 28.09 -30.42
CA LEU A 979 -0.12 28.00 -30.60
C LEU A 979 0.57 29.15 -29.85
N SER A 980 1.56 28.82 -29.03
CA SER A 980 2.31 29.78 -28.23
C SER A 980 3.31 30.58 -29.08
N PRO A 981 3.64 31.84 -28.71
CA PRO A 981 4.67 32.63 -29.38
C PRO A 981 6.07 32.00 -29.26
N ASP A 982 6.93 32.25 -30.24
CA ASP A 982 8.36 31.86 -30.27
C ASP A 982 8.63 30.38 -29.86
N THR A 983 7.67 29.50 -30.12
CA THR A 983 7.60 28.10 -29.68
C THR A 983 7.68 27.17 -30.88
N SER A 984 8.39 26.05 -30.75
CA SER A 984 8.49 25.06 -31.82
C SER A 984 7.34 24.04 -31.76
N TYR A 985 6.81 23.71 -32.93
CA TYR A 985 5.74 22.74 -33.13
C TYR A 985 6.10 21.82 -34.29
N THR A 986 5.69 20.56 -34.18
CA THR A 986 5.67 19.58 -35.26
C THR A 986 4.22 19.22 -35.53
N VAL A 987 3.76 19.40 -36.77
CA VAL A 987 2.41 19.03 -37.19
C VAL A 987 2.52 17.87 -38.16
N GLU A 988 1.99 16.72 -37.75
CA GLU A 988 1.77 15.59 -38.64
C GLU A 988 0.35 15.60 -39.18
N PHE A 989 0.14 15.11 -40.39
CA PHE A 989 -1.18 14.96 -41.01
C PHE A 989 -1.11 14.01 -42.20
N VAL A 990 -2.21 13.35 -42.56
CA VAL A 990 -2.30 12.47 -43.72
C VAL A 990 -3.09 13.15 -44.84
N THR A 991 -2.62 13.03 -46.07
CA THR A 991 -3.24 13.67 -47.25
C THR A 991 -3.59 12.67 -48.34
N LYS A 992 -4.74 12.85 -49.01
CA LYS A 992 -5.16 12.06 -50.18
C LYS A 992 -5.45 12.97 -51.37
N THR A 993 -4.78 12.74 -52.50
CA THR A 993 -4.95 13.60 -53.69
C THR A 993 -6.13 13.14 -54.55
N GLY A 994 -7.13 14.01 -54.72
CA GLY A 994 -8.30 13.76 -55.57
C GLY A 994 -8.12 14.22 -57.02
N THR A 995 -7.45 15.34 -57.27
CA THR A 995 -7.22 15.89 -58.61
C THR A 995 -5.97 16.77 -58.60
N LEU A 996 -5.11 16.64 -59.63
CA LEU A 996 -3.89 17.45 -59.74
C LEU A 996 -4.21 18.95 -59.93
N PRO A 997 -3.38 19.85 -59.38
CA PRO A 997 -3.42 21.28 -59.71
C PRO A 997 -3.14 21.58 -61.19
N GLY A 998 -3.38 22.84 -61.58
CA GLY A 998 -2.99 23.38 -62.89
C GLY A 998 -1.48 23.58 -63.06
N SER A 999 -1.08 24.18 -64.19
CA SER A 999 0.33 24.47 -64.46
C SER A 999 0.94 25.39 -63.38
N GLY A 1000 2.09 25.00 -62.81
CA GLY A 1000 2.70 25.69 -61.66
C GLY A 1000 1.91 25.58 -60.34
N GLY A 1001 0.82 24.81 -60.33
CA GLY A 1001 0.02 24.57 -59.14
C GLY A 1001 0.63 23.56 -58.19
N HIS A 1002 0.22 23.64 -56.93
CA HIS A 1002 0.70 22.77 -55.84
C HIS A 1002 -0.30 22.78 -54.68
N PHE A 1003 -0.23 21.76 -53.84
CA PHE A 1003 -0.84 21.74 -52.52
C PHE A 1003 0.12 22.36 -51.51
N TYR A 1004 -0.39 22.98 -50.44
CA TYR A 1004 0.46 23.51 -49.38
C TYR A 1004 -0.12 23.40 -47.97
N PHE A 1005 0.80 23.49 -47.01
CA PHE A 1005 0.57 23.70 -45.59
C PHE A 1005 1.43 24.88 -45.10
N LEU A 1006 0.91 25.70 -44.19
CA LEU A 1006 1.66 26.73 -43.47
C LEU A 1006 0.98 27.10 -42.14
N ALA A 1007 1.73 27.74 -41.24
CA ALA A 1007 1.22 28.40 -40.04
C ALA A 1007 1.36 29.92 -40.18
N ARG A 1008 0.30 30.68 -39.91
CA ARG A 1008 0.21 32.14 -40.12
C ARG A 1008 -0.47 32.84 -38.93
N SER A 1009 0.08 33.97 -38.48
CA SER A 1009 -0.59 34.90 -37.55
C SER A 1009 -1.71 35.64 -38.27
N GLN A 1010 -2.90 35.67 -37.68
CA GLN A 1010 -4.06 36.34 -38.26
C GLN A 1010 -3.88 37.86 -38.38
N ALA A 1011 -3.20 38.50 -37.42
CA ALA A 1011 -2.94 39.94 -37.40
C ALA A 1011 -1.78 40.36 -38.31
N ALA A 1012 -0.73 39.52 -38.44
CA ALA A 1012 0.47 39.86 -39.22
C ALA A 1012 0.40 39.40 -40.68
N GLY A 1013 -0.42 38.39 -41.02
CA GLY A 1013 -0.60 37.90 -42.39
C GLY A 1013 0.65 37.21 -42.96
N ALA A 1014 0.78 37.15 -44.29
CA ALA A 1014 1.82 36.40 -44.99
C ALA A 1014 3.28 36.64 -44.53
N PRO A 1015 3.71 37.86 -44.11
CA PRO A 1015 5.05 38.07 -43.52
C PRO A 1015 5.35 37.24 -42.26
N SER A 1016 4.31 36.71 -41.60
CA SER A 1016 4.43 35.84 -40.42
C SER A 1016 4.55 34.36 -40.75
N ASP A 1017 4.46 33.95 -42.03
CA ASP A 1017 4.32 32.54 -42.39
C ASP A 1017 5.49 31.66 -41.91
N ARG A 1018 5.15 30.47 -41.42
CA ARG A 1018 6.06 29.46 -40.87
C ARG A 1018 5.68 28.07 -41.38
N GLY A 1019 6.65 27.16 -41.47
CA GLY A 1019 6.42 25.78 -41.91
C GLY A 1019 5.92 25.65 -43.35
N VAL A 1020 6.10 26.67 -44.20
CA VAL A 1020 5.58 26.70 -45.58
C VAL A 1020 6.12 25.50 -46.36
N THR A 1021 5.22 24.55 -46.64
CA THR A 1021 5.54 23.25 -47.24
C THR A 1021 4.61 23.03 -48.42
N SER A 1022 5.17 22.80 -49.61
CA SER A 1022 4.42 22.65 -50.87
C SER A 1022 4.72 21.31 -51.56
N TRP A 1023 3.71 20.65 -52.14
CA TRP A 1023 3.87 19.36 -52.81
C TRP A 1023 2.87 19.11 -53.94
N THR A 1024 3.10 18.06 -54.72
CA THR A 1024 2.17 17.50 -55.72
C THR A 1024 2.31 15.98 -55.73
N ASP A 1025 1.28 15.25 -55.32
CA ASP A 1025 1.26 13.78 -55.37
C ASP A 1025 0.40 13.30 -56.55
N PRO A 1026 0.61 12.07 -57.07
CA PRO A 1026 -0.32 11.47 -58.03
C PRO A 1026 -1.73 11.28 -57.45
N VAL A 1027 -2.75 11.31 -58.32
CA VAL A 1027 -4.16 11.05 -57.92
C VAL A 1027 -4.29 9.69 -57.23
N ALA A 1028 -5.16 9.64 -56.21
CA ALA A 1028 -5.39 8.52 -55.31
C ALA A 1028 -4.21 8.10 -54.41
N THR A 1029 -3.08 8.80 -54.45
CA THR A 1029 -1.99 8.62 -53.46
C THR A 1029 -2.45 9.10 -52.08
N VAL A 1030 -2.20 8.29 -51.06
CA VAL A 1030 -2.27 8.67 -49.64
C VAL A 1030 -0.84 8.85 -49.12
N HIS A 1031 -0.58 9.92 -48.36
CA HIS A 1031 0.76 10.23 -47.86
C HIS A 1031 0.70 10.86 -46.46
N LYS A 1032 1.43 10.31 -45.48
CA LYS A 1032 1.64 10.96 -44.17
C LYS A 1032 2.71 12.05 -44.33
N ARG A 1033 2.47 13.21 -43.76
CA ARG A 1033 3.34 14.39 -43.77
C ARG A 1033 3.68 14.77 -42.33
N SER A 1034 4.85 15.36 -42.15
CA SER A 1034 5.30 15.95 -40.89
C SER A 1034 6.01 17.25 -41.21
N VAL A 1035 5.64 18.33 -40.51
CA VAL A 1035 6.17 19.68 -40.72
C VAL A 1035 6.52 20.31 -39.37
N THR A 1036 7.81 20.48 -39.13
CA THR A 1036 8.31 21.21 -37.96
C THR A 1036 8.54 22.69 -38.29
N PHE A 1037 8.11 23.57 -37.40
CA PHE A 1037 8.34 25.01 -37.49
C PHE A 1037 8.46 25.65 -36.11
N THR A 1038 8.83 26.94 -36.06
CA THR A 1038 8.79 27.76 -34.86
C THR A 1038 7.91 28.97 -35.14
N THR A 1039 6.94 29.26 -34.27
CA THR A 1039 6.14 30.50 -34.35
C THR A 1039 7.05 31.72 -34.17
N GLY A 1040 6.59 32.89 -34.64
CA GLY A 1040 7.15 34.17 -34.19
C GLY A 1040 6.44 34.69 -32.94
N ASN A 1041 6.76 35.93 -32.55
CA ASN A 1041 6.16 36.61 -31.40
C ASN A 1041 4.72 37.10 -31.67
N HIS A 1042 3.80 36.17 -31.91
CA HIS A 1042 2.36 36.39 -32.06
C HIS A 1042 1.57 35.25 -31.39
N THR A 1043 0.42 35.57 -30.79
CA THR A 1043 -0.44 34.62 -30.05
C THR A 1043 -1.62 34.09 -30.87
N ASP A 1044 -1.73 34.46 -32.14
CA ASP A 1044 -2.88 34.24 -33.02
C ASP A 1044 -2.51 33.44 -34.30
N TYR A 1045 -1.48 32.59 -34.18
CA TYR A 1045 -1.11 31.65 -35.23
C TYR A 1045 -2.21 30.60 -35.43
N ARG A 1046 -2.60 30.40 -36.69
CA ARG A 1046 -3.42 29.27 -37.14
C ARG A 1046 -2.67 28.44 -38.17
N LEU A 1047 -2.93 27.13 -38.17
CA LEU A 1047 -2.52 26.20 -39.22
C LEU A 1047 -3.46 26.35 -40.42
N ILE A 1048 -2.92 26.24 -41.63
CA ILE A 1048 -3.63 26.45 -42.89
C ILE A 1048 -3.20 25.35 -43.88
N TRP A 1049 -4.18 24.70 -44.51
CA TRP A 1049 -3.98 23.86 -45.70
C TRP A 1049 -4.71 24.47 -46.89
N GLY A 1050 -4.09 24.40 -48.07
CA GLY A 1050 -4.61 25.04 -49.26
C GLY A 1050 -4.10 24.48 -50.59
N LEU A 1051 -4.67 25.02 -51.66
CA LEU A 1051 -4.38 24.72 -53.05
C LEU A 1051 -3.89 26.00 -53.76
N HIS A 1052 -2.92 25.87 -54.66
CA HIS A 1052 -2.45 26.92 -55.56
C HIS A 1052 -2.64 26.47 -57.02
N ASN A 1053 -3.23 27.33 -57.86
CA ASN A 1053 -3.77 26.96 -59.19
C ASN A 1053 -4.69 25.72 -59.15
N GLY A 1054 -5.58 25.65 -58.15
CA GLY A 1054 -6.62 24.63 -58.03
C GLY A 1054 -6.16 23.19 -57.74
N GLY A 1055 -6.99 22.23 -58.12
CA GLY A 1055 -6.84 20.79 -57.80
C GLY A 1055 -7.89 20.32 -56.79
N ALA A 1056 -7.69 19.14 -56.21
CA ALA A 1056 -8.51 18.63 -55.11
C ALA A 1056 -7.71 17.75 -54.15
N LEU A 1057 -7.89 17.97 -52.85
CA LEU A 1057 -7.11 17.37 -51.77
C LEU A 1057 -8.00 17.09 -50.55
N SER A 1058 -7.76 15.96 -49.88
CA SER A 1058 -8.26 15.69 -48.53
C SER A 1058 -7.12 15.72 -47.51
N VAL A 1059 -7.45 16.13 -46.28
CA VAL A 1059 -6.56 16.16 -45.11
C VAL A 1059 -7.27 15.50 -43.92
N ASP A 1060 -6.54 14.70 -43.17
CA ASP A 1060 -7.02 13.95 -42.00
C ASP A 1060 -5.87 13.59 -41.05
N ASP A 1061 -6.17 12.88 -39.96
CA ASP A 1061 -5.20 12.34 -38.99
C ASP A 1061 -4.17 13.37 -38.51
N ILE A 1062 -4.65 14.57 -38.16
CA ILE A 1062 -3.78 15.71 -37.83
C ILE A 1062 -3.31 15.59 -36.38
N LEU A 1063 -2.00 15.52 -36.13
CA LEU A 1063 -1.41 15.55 -34.79
C LEU A 1063 -0.57 16.81 -34.63
N ILE A 1064 -0.78 17.56 -33.53
CA ILE A 1064 -0.05 18.79 -33.23
C ILE A 1064 0.76 18.59 -31.95
N SER A 1065 2.07 18.48 -32.09
CA SER A 1065 3.01 18.29 -31.00
C SER A 1065 3.85 19.54 -30.77
N ARG A 1066 3.86 20.06 -29.54
CA ARG A 1066 4.84 21.05 -29.10
C ARG A 1066 6.19 20.35 -28.92
N ASN A 1067 7.25 20.96 -29.43
CA ASN A 1067 8.62 20.52 -29.16
C ASN A 1067 9.13 21.39 -27.98
N ASP A 1068 9.27 20.79 -26.79
CA ASP A 1068 9.70 21.44 -25.54
C ASP A 1068 10.71 20.62 -24.71
#